data_AF-A0A8T0W617-F1
#
_entry.id   AF-A0A8T0W617-F1
#
_cell.length_a   1.000
_cell.length_b   1.000
_cell.length_c   1.000
_cell.angle_alpha   90.00
_cell.angle_beta   90.00
_cell.angle_gamma   90.00
#
_symmetry.space_group_name_H-M   'P 1'
#
loop_
_entity.id
_entity.type
_entity.pdbx_description
1 polymer ?
#
loop_
_entity_poly.entity_id
_entity_poly.type
_entity_poly.pdbx_seq_one_letter_code
_entity_poly.pdbx_strand_id
1 'polypeptide(L)'
;MRDTMVKINDRYEFPLQLDLDRDNGKYLSPDADRNVRNLYTLHSVLVHSGGVHGGHYYAFIRPTLSDQWFKFDDERVTKEDAKKALEEQYGGEEELPQTNPGLNNTPFKFTKYSNAYMLVYIRESDKDKIICNVDEKDIAEHLRIRLEKDREEKERRKKEKAEAHLYTIIKVARDDDLKAQIGKDIYFDLVDHDKVPSFRIQKQMTFTQFKEEVAKEFGIPTQFQRFWLWAKRQNHTYRPNRPLSPQDEAHTVGQLKEQVNKAHNAELKLFLEVELGLDLKPLPLPEKTREDIFLFFKLYDPEKEELRYVGRLFVKASGRPLDILPKLRMLAGFSQDDDIELYEEIKFEPNVMCEYIDNRLLFRSCQLEDGDIICFQKSPKPDSADRYRFPDVPSFLVYIRNRQVVHFRSLEKPKEDDFCLEMSKIFTYDEVVEKVAQKLGVDDPSKIRLTSHNCYSQQPKPQPIKYRGVERLLDMLIHYNQTSDILYYEVLDIPLPELQALKTLKVTYHHATKDEVSVHSIRLPKNSTVGDVLNDIKSKVELSHPNAELRLLEVFYHKIYKVFAPSEKIENINDQYWTLRAEEVPEEEKNLGPFDRLIHVYHFTKDTQNQTQVQNFGEPFFMVIREDESLSSIKERIQKKLKVPDEDFSKWKFAYISLGRPDYFEDSDIVATKFQRNMYGAWEQYLGLEHPDTAPRKAHTVNQNRHSFERPVKIYN
;
A
#
# COMPACT_ATOMS: atom_id res chain seq x y z
N MET A 1 3.99 7.43 -24.59
CA MET A 1 2.60 6.97 -24.36
C MET A 1 2.71 5.58 -23.76
N ARG A 2 1.88 5.25 -22.76
CA ARG A 2 1.89 3.91 -22.14
C ARG A 2 1.33 2.90 -23.14
N ASP A 3 1.88 1.69 -23.18
CA ASP A 3 1.30 0.54 -23.91
C ASP A 3 -0.12 0.29 -23.41
N THR A 4 -1.09 0.92 -24.06
CA THR A 4 -2.51 0.69 -23.80
C THR A 4 -2.96 -0.47 -24.67
N MET A 5 -3.37 -1.55 -24.02
CA MET A 5 -4.07 -2.66 -24.66
C MET A 5 -5.33 -2.11 -25.39
N VAL A 6 -5.55 -2.54 -26.63
CA VAL A 6 -6.69 -2.12 -27.48
C VAL A 6 -7.50 -3.35 -27.90
N LYS A 7 -8.83 -3.20 -27.96
CA LYS A 7 -9.74 -4.22 -28.51
C LYS A 7 -10.00 -3.93 -29.98
N ILE A 8 -9.74 -4.91 -30.84
CA ILE A 8 -10.03 -4.83 -32.28
C ILE A 8 -11.50 -5.26 -32.49
N ASN A 9 -12.32 -4.38 -33.07
CA ASN A 9 -13.74 -4.66 -33.32
C ASN A 9 -14.04 -4.87 -34.82
N ASP A 10 -12.99 -5.09 -35.63
CA ASP A 10 -13.11 -5.33 -37.05
C ASP A 10 -13.95 -6.57 -37.34
N ARG A 11 -14.59 -6.57 -38.51
CA ARG A 11 -15.44 -7.69 -38.91
C ARG A 11 -14.60 -8.92 -39.23
N TYR A 12 -14.76 -9.98 -38.45
CA TYR A 12 -14.11 -11.27 -38.64
C TYR A 12 -15.16 -12.38 -38.67
N GLU A 13 -15.33 -13.00 -39.83
CA GLU A 13 -16.27 -14.10 -40.02
C GLU A 13 -15.70 -15.43 -39.52
N PHE A 14 -16.58 -16.29 -39.02
CA PHE A 14 -16.23 -17.66 -38.68
C PHE A 14 -17.36 -18.61 -39.10
N PRO A 15 -17.04 -19.74 -39.74
CA PRO A 15 -18.06 -20.60 -40.33
C PRO A 15 -18.67 -21.55 -39.30
N LEU A 16 -19.90 -21.99 -39.53
CA LEU A 16 -20.53 -23.05 -38.72
C LEU A 16 -19.78 -24.39 -38.85
N GLN A 17 -19.30 -24.69 -40.06
CA GLN A 17 -18.47 -25.86 -40.37
C GLN A 17 -17.09 -25.39 -40.86
N LEU A 18 -16.05 -25.85 -40.19
CA LEU A 18 -14.66 -25.54 -40.51
C LEU A 18 -14.00 -26.80 -41.09
N ASP A 19 -13.72 -26.75 -42.39
CA ASP A 19 -13.02 -27.80 -43.12
C ASP A 19 -11.52 -27.48 -43.21
N LEU A 20 -10.71 -28.21 -42.45
CA LEU A 20 -9.24 -28.07 -42.48
C LEU A 20 -8.56 -28.98 -43.50
N ASP A 21 -9.26 -29.95 -44.09
CA ASP A 21 -8.75 -30.79 -45.18
C ASP A 21 -8.87 -30.13 -46.56
N ARG A 22 -9.54 -28.97 -46.64
CA ARG A 22 -9.68 -28.20 -47.88
C ARG A 22 -8.32 -27.89 -48.51
N ASP A 23 -8.31 -27.66 -49.83
CA ASP A 23 -7.10 -27.39 -50.61
C ASP A 23 -6.03 -28.49 -50.44
N ASN A 24 -6.45 -29.77 -50.44
CA ASN A 24 -5.60 -30.95 -50.27
C ASN A 24 -4.85 -30.99 -48.92
N GLY A 25 -5.51 -30.54 -47.85
CA GLY A 25 -4.97 -30.45 -46.50
C GLY A 25 -3.79 -29.49 -46.37
N LYS A 26 -3.89 -28.33 -47.05
CA LYS A 26 -2.91 -27.24 -46.99
C LYS A 26 -2.57 -26.78 -45.57
N TYR A 27 -3.52 -26.90 -44.65
CA TYR A 27 -3.39 -26.47 -43.25
C TYR A 27 -2.89 -27.59 -42.32
N LEU A 28 -2.66 -28.80 -42.86
CA LEU A 28 -2.15 -29.95 -42.12
C LEU A 28 -0.64 -30.09 -42.30
N SER A 29 0.02 -30.68 -41.31
CA SER A 29 1.41 -31.10 -41.45
C SER A 29 1.58 -32.06 -42.65
N PRO A 30 2.71 -32.04 -43.36
CA PRO A 30 3.03 -33.04 -44.38
C PRO A 30 2.89 -34.48 -43.87
N ASP A 31 3.22 -34.72 -42.60
CA ASP A 31 3.18 -36.04 -41.95
C ASP A 31 1.82 -36.39 -41.32
N ALA A 32 0.80 -35.54 -41.50
CA ALA A 32 -0.52 -35.78 -40.94
C ALA A 32 -1.20 -36.99 -41.60
N ASP A 33 -1.83 -37.85 -40.78
CA ASP A 33 -2.60 -38.99 -41.28
C ASP A 33 -3.79 -38.52 -42.13
N ARG A 34 -3.71 -38.78 -43.43
CA ARG A 34 -4.71 -38.37 -44.43
C ARG A 34 -5.98 -39.23 -44.40
N ASN A 35 -6.01 -40.32 -43.61
CA ASN A 35 -7.20 -41.12 -43.41
C ASN A 35 -8.16 -40.50 -42.38
N VAL A 36 -7.72 -39.50 -41.61
CA VAL A 36 -8.55 -38.82 -40.60
C VAL A 36 -9.18 -37.57 -41.21
N ARG A 37 -10.51 -37.50 -41.21
CA ARG A 37 -11.27 -36.31 -41.65
C ARG A 37 -11.25 -35.22 -40.57
N ASN A 38 -10.68 -34.07 -40.89
CA ASN A 38 -10.60 -32.87 -40.06
C ASN A 38 -11.72 -31.87 -40.38
N LEU A 39 -12.97 -32.34 -40.34
CA LEU A 39 -14.16 -31.50 -40.41
C LEU A 39 -14.63 -31.17 -38.99
N TYR A 40 -14.80 -29.88 -38.69
CA TYR A 40 -15.23 -29.44 -37.37
C TYR A 40 -16.52 -28.63 -37.42
N THR A 41 -17.35 -28.82 -36.40
CA THR A 41 -18.63 -28.11 -36.22
C THR A 41 -18.53 -27.18 -35.00
N LEU A 42 -18.98 -25.94 -35.16
CA LEU A 42 -18.85 -24.89 -34.14
C LEU A 42 -19.72 -25.19 -32.90
N HIS A 43 -19.12 -25.39 -31.74
CA HIS A 43 -19.83 -25.69 -30.49
C HIS A 43 -20.18 -24.43 -29.69
N SER A 44 -19.25 -23.48 -29.58
CA SER A 44 -19.44 -22.29 -28.73
C SER A 44 -18.80 -21.05 -29.31
N VAL A 45 -19.44 -19.91 -29.04
CA VAL A 45 -18.99 -18.56 -29.38
C VAL A 45 -18.94 -17.75 -28.10
N LEU A 46 -17.74 -17.43 -27.61
CA LEU A 46 -17.55 -16.61 -26.43
C LEU A 46 -17.41 -15.16 -26.85
N VAL A 47 -18.23 -14.31 -26.24
CA VAL A 47 -18.44 -12.93 -26.65
C VAL A 47 -18.02 -11.99 -25.54
N HIS A 48 -17.39 -10.89 -25.93
CA HIS A 48 -17.08 -9.79 -25.04
C HIS A 48 -17.73 -8.51 -25.60
N SER A 49 -18.57 -7.88 -24.78
CA SER A 49 -19.23 -6.62 -25.09
C SER A 49 -18.63 -5.50 -24.25
N GLY A 50 -17.94 -4.56 -24.88
CA GLY A 50 -17.25 -3.46 -24.19
C GLY A 50 -15.79 -3.27 -24.62
N GLY A 51 -15.03 -2.53 -23.81
CA GLY A 51 -13.64 -2.14 -24.07
C GLY A 51 -12.64 -2.85 -23.17
N VAL A 52 -11.35 -2.53 -23.32
CA VAL A 52 -10.26 -3.23 -22.64
C VAL A 52 -10.24 -3.02 -21.12
N HIS A 53 -10.79 -1.90 -20.65
CA HIS A 53 -10.84 -1.56 -19.23
C HIS A 53 -12.18 -1.93 -18.56
N GLY A 54 -13.09 -2.57 -19.30
CA GLY A 54 -14.39 -2.96 -18.78
C GLY A 54 -15.35 -3.40 -19.88
N GLY A 55 -16.04 -4.50 -19.62
CA GLY A 55 -17.07 -5.04 -20.49
C GLY A 55 -17.75 -6.25 -19.85
N HIS A 56 -18.66 -6.86 -20.60
CA HIS A 56 -19.48 -7.98 -20.17
C HIS A 56 -19.17 -9.22 -21.01
N TYR A 57 -19.10 -10.38 -20.35
CA TYR A 57 -18.77 -11.65 -20.99
C TYR A 57 -19.97 -12.57 -20.95
N TYR A 58 -20.28 -13.18 -22.09
CA TYR A 58 -21.31 -14.19 -22.20
C TYR A 58 -20.96 -15.15 -23.33
N ALA A 59 -21.66 -16.28 -23.40
CA ALA A 59 -21.38 -17.30 -24.40
C ALA A 59 -22.65 -17.76 -25.11
N PHE A 60 -22.55 -17.97 -26.42
CA PHE A 60 -23.52 -18.77 -27.15
C PHE A 60 -22.99 -20.19 -27.25
N ILE A 61 -23.79 -21.17 -26.83
CA ILE A 61 -23.39 -22.57 -26.77
C ILE A 61 -24.48 -23.45 -27.41
N ARG A 62 -24.06 -24.50 -28.11
CA ARG A 62 -24.90 -25.59 -28.59
C ARG A 62 -24.57 -26.88 -27.84
N PRO A 63 -25.16 -27.13 -26.66
CA PRO A 63 -24.73 -28.22 -25.78
C PRO A 63 -24.78 -29.61 -26.44
N THR A 64 -25.71 -29.81 -27.38
CA THR A 64 -25.90 -31.07 -28.11
C THR A 64 -25.42 -31.03 -29.56
N LEU A 65 -24.78 -29.93 -30.00
CA LEU A 65 -24.46 -29.66 -31.40
C LEU A 65 -25.66 -29.80 -32.36
N SER A 66 -26.87 -29.58 -31.85
CA SER A 66 -28.10 -29.43 -32.64
C SER A 66 -28.18 -28.04 -33.28
N ASP A 67 -29.24 -27.70 -33.99
CA ASP A 67 -29.41 -26.36 -34.56
C ASP A 67 -29.80 -25.29 -33.53
N GLN A 68 -30.15 -25.69 -32.30
CA GLN A 68 -30.57 -24.77 -31.24
C GLN A 68 -29.35 -24.17 -30.51
N TRP A 69 -29.30 -22.83 -30.51
CA TRP A 69 -28.36 -22.05 -29.71
C TRP A 69 -28.97 -21.59 -28.39
N PHE A 70 -28.12 -21.52 -27.37
CA PHE A 70 -28.46 -20.93 -26.07
C PHE A 70 -27.45 -19.83 -25.73
N LYS A 71 -27.94 -18.69 -25.27
CA LYS A 71 -27.12 -17.63 -24.68
C LYS A 71 -27.03 -17.86 -23.18
N PHE A 72 -25.81 -18.10 -22.70
CA PHE A 72 -25.44 -18.18 -21.29
C PHE A 72 -24.91 -16.82 -20.86
N ASP A 73 -25.77 -16.05 -20.20
CA ASP A 73 -25.53 -14.68 -19.73
C ASP A 73 -25.63 -14.67 -18.19
N ASP A 74 -24.54 -15.04 -17.54
CA ASP A 74 -24.43 -15.28 -16.10
C ASP A 74 -25.53 -16.19 -15.53
N GLU A 75 -26.44 -15.62 -14.74
CA GLU A 75 -27.54 -16.32 -14.09
C GLU A 75 -28.73 -16.60 -15.04
N ARG A 76 -28.69 -16.09 -16.27
CA ARG A 76 -29.78 -16.20 -17.26
C ARG A 76 -29.34 -17.03 -18.45
N VAL A 77 -30.13 -18.05 -18.77
CA VAL A 77 -29.96 -18.87 -19.98
C VAL A 77 -31.19 -18.71 -20.86
N THR A 78 -31.02 -18.21 -22.09
CA THR A 78 -32.10 -18.01 -23.07
C THR A 78 -31.83 -18.78 -24.36
N LYS A 79 -32.90 -19.18 -25.05
CA LYS A 79 -32.81 -19.72 -26.42
C LYS A 79 -32.59 -18.57 -27.39
N GLU A 80 -31.70 -18.75 -28.36
CA GLU A 80 -31.41 -17.74 -29.37
C GLU A 80 -31.29 -18.37 -30.76
N ASP A 81 -31.43 -17.52 -31.78
CA ASP A 81 -31.30 -17.92 -33.18
C ASP A 81 -29.83 -18.01 -33.61
N ALA A 82 -29.55 -18.88 -34.59
CA ALA A 82 -28.20 -19.06 -35.13
C ALA A 82 -27.60 -17.75 -35.68
N LYS A 83 -28.42 -16.89 -36.29
CA LYS A 83 -27.98 -15.59 -36.79
C LYS A 83 -27.37 -14.71 -35.69
N LYS A 84 -28.00 -14.69 -34.51
CA LYS A 84 -27.50 -13.92 -33.36
C LYS A 84 -26.23 -14.51 -32.78
N ALA A 85 -26.12 -15.84 -32.75
CA ALA A 85 -24.95 -16.53 -32.21
C ALA A 85 -23.73 -16.46 -33.15
N LEU A 86 -23.94 -16.37 -34.47
CA LEU A 86 -22.88 -16.30 -35.48
C LEU A 86 -22.72 -14.89 -36.07
N GLU A 87 -23.60 -14.50 -36.98
CA GLU A 87 -23.44 -13.32 -37.83
C GLU A 87 -23.34 -12.02 -37.01
N GLU A 88 -24.14 -11.90 -35.95
CA GLU A 88 -24.13 -10.71 -35.12
C GLU A 88 -22.88 -10.61 -34.23
N GLN A 89 -22.07 -11.67 -34.14
CA GLN A 89 -20.84 -11.70 -33.34
C GLN A 89 -19.55 -11.54 -34.15
N TYR A 90 -19.65 -11.34 -35.48
CA TYR A 90 -18.49 -11.08 -36.33
C TYR A 90 -17.81 -9.73 -36.06
N GLY A 91 -18.46 -8.79 -35.37
CA GLY A 91 -17.97 -7.41 -35.25
C GLY A 91 -18.26 -6.58 -36.51
N GLY A 92 -17.54 -5.47 -36.69
CA GLY A 92 -17.76 -4.50 -37.76
C GLY A 92 -18.75 -3.40 -37.42
N GLU A 93 -19.28 -2.72 -38.45
CA GLU A 93 -20.25 -1.62 -38.30
C GLU A 93 -21.69 -2.13 -38.48
N GLU A 94 -22.61 -1.63 -37.67
CA GLU A 94 -24.05 -1.88 -37.78
C GLU A 94 -24.77 -0.63 -38.30
N GLU A 95 -25.68 -0.82 -39.26
CA GLU A 95 -26.58 0.20 -39.75
C GLU A 95 -27.95 0.03 -39.08
N LEU A 96 -28.49 1.09 -38.46
CA LEU A 96 -29.87 1.06 -37.95
C LEU A 96 -30.88 1.19 -39.11
N PRO A 97 -32.03 0.50 -39.03
CA PRO A 97 -33.13 0.74 -39.95
C PRO A 97 -33.58 2.21 -39.90
N GLN A 98 -33.89 2.79 -41.06
CA GLN A 98 -34.45 4.14 -41.14
C GLN A 98 -35.79 4.21 -40.38
N THR A 99 -35.83 4.92 -39.26
CA THR A 99 -37.05 5.07 -38.44
C THR A 99 -38.05 6.09 -38.99
N ASN A 100 -37.72 6.82 -40.08
CA ASN A 100 -38.61 7.82 -40.68
C ASN A 100 -38.64 7.72 -42.22
N PRO A 101 -39.75 7.27 -42.83
CA PRO A 101 -39.91 7.31 -44.28
C PRO A 101 -40.18 8.76 -44.72
N GLY A 102 -39.14 9.51 -45.10
CA GLY A 102 -39.31 10.86 -45.64
C GLY A 102 -38.08 11.78 -45.67
N LEU A 103 -36.96 11.43 -45.04
CA LEU A 103 -35.72 12.21 -45.07
C LEU A 103 -34.57 11.38 -45.66
N ASN A 104 -34.07 11.75 -46.83
CA ASN A 104 -32.89 11.15 -47.47
C ASN A 104 -31.59 11.56 -46.74
N ASN A 105 -31.35 11.02 -45.54
CA ASN A 105 -30.01 11.06 -44.93
C ASN A 105 -29.32 9.69 -45.09
N THR A 106 -27.99 9.73 -45.28
CA THR A 106 -27.12 8.54 -45.25
C THR A 106 -27.29 7.79 -43.92
N PRO A 107 -27.37 6.45 -43.91
CA PRO A 107 -27.53 5.65 -42.69
C PRO A 107 -26.43 5.94 -41.66
N PHE A 108 -26.81 6.14 -40.40
CA PHE A 108 -25.85 6.29 -39.30
C PHE A 108 -25.22 4.92 -39.01
N LYS A 109 -23.89 4.82 -39.20
CA LYS A 109 -23.08 3.63 -38.92
C LYS A 109 -22.41 3.77 -37.56
N PHE A 110 -22.48 2.74 -36.73
CA PHE A 110 -21.68 2.66 -35.51
C PHE A 110 -20.95 1.32 -35.41
N THR A 111 -19.78 1.31 -34.80
CA THR A 111 -18.99 0.10 -34.56
C THR A 111 -19.65 -0.79 -33.51
N LYS A 112 -19.77 -2.09 -33.79
CA LYS A 112 -20.25 -3.08 -32.83
C LYS A 112 -19.21 -3.27 -31.73
N TYR A 113 -19.60 -2.96 -30.50
CA TYR A 113 -18.77 -3.19 -29.31
C TYR A 113 -18.89 -4.60 -28.74
N SER A 114 -19.75 -5.44 -29.32
CA SER A 114 -19.90 -6.86 -29.00
C SER A 114 -19.40 -7.71 -30.16
N ASN A 115 -18.43 -8.59 -29.90
CA ASN A 115 -17.87 -9.51 -30.87
C ASN A 115 -17.29 -10.75 -30.18
N ALA A 116 -17.17 -11.82 -30.97
CA ALA A 116 -16.54 -13.05 -30.53
C ALA A 116 -15.04 -12.83 -30.32
N TYR A 117 -14.50 -13.33 -29.20
CA TYR A 117 -13.06 -13.34 -28.94
C TYR A 117 -12.49 -14.76 -28.85
N MET A 118 -13.34 -15.78 -28.69
CA MET A 118 -12.96 -17.18 -28.67
C MET A 118 -14.06 -18.07 -29.25
N LEU A 119 -13.66 -19.06 -30.04
CA LEU A 119 -14.53 -20.03 -30.67
C LEU A 119 -14.11 -21.44 -30.27
N VAL A 120 -15.09 -22.31 -30.07
CA VAL A 120 -14.84 -23.73 -29.76
C VAL A 120 -15.46 -24.56 -30.87
N TYR A 121 -14.63 -25.37 -31.54
CA TYR A 121 -15.02 -26.28 -32.61
C TYR A 121 -14.81 -27.72 -32.16
N ILE A 122 -15.72 -28.61 -32.52
CA ILE A 122 -15.64 -30.05 -32.21
C ILE A 122 -15.53 -30.81 -33.53
N ARG A 123 -14.59 -31.77 -33.61
CA ARG A 123 -14.42 -32.61 -34.79
C ARG A 123 -15.64 -33.52 -34.95
N GLU A 124 -16.18 -33.58 -36.15
CA GLU A 124 -17.43 -34.30 -36.41
C GLU A 124 -17.33 -35.79 -36.07
N SER A 125 -16.19 -36.43 -36.37
CA SER A 125 -15.96 -37.85 -36.05
C SER A 125 -15.81 -38.14 -34.56
N ASP A 126 -15.46 -37.15 -33.74
CA ASP A 126 -15.27 -37.30 -32.29
C ASP A 126 -16.49 -36.81 -31.48
N LYS A 127 -17.56 -36.37 -32.16
CA LYS A 127 -18.76 -35.77 -31.56
C LYS A 127 -19.36 -36.63 -30.44
N ASP A 128 -19.63 -37.90 -30.71
CA ASP A 128 -20.33 -38.78 -29.76
C ASP A 128 -19.46 -39.12 -28.54
N LYS A 129 -18.13 -39.03 -28.68
CA LYS A 129 -17.18 -39.23 -27.59
C LYS A 129 -17.11 -37.99 -26.68
N ILE A 130 -17.18 -36.80 -27.26
CA ILE A 130 -17.02 -35.53 -26.54
C ILE A 130 -18.35 -35.07 -25.94
N ILE A 131 -19.45 -35.15 -26.68
CA ILE A 131 -20.81 -34.77 -26.27
C ILE A 131 -21.59 -36.02 -25.85
N CYS A 132 -20.97 -36.85 -25.03
CA CYS A 132 -21.62 -38.02 -24.47
C CYS A 132 -22.64 -37.62 -23.39
N ASN A 133 -23.66 -38.45 -23.17
CA ASN A 133 -24.62 -38.22 -22.10
C ASN A 133 -23.97 -38.48 -20.74
N VAL A 134 -24.11 -37.54 -19.82
CA VAL A 134 -23.64 -37.65 -18.43
C VAL A 134 -24.85 -37.63 -17.51
N ASP A 135 -24.97 -38.63 -16.63
CA ASP A 135 -26.04 -38.77 -15.65
C ASP A 135 -25.52 -38.74 -14.19
N GLU A 136 -26.42 -38.82 -13.21
CA GLU A 136 -26.04 -38.78 -11.79
C GLU A 136 -25.16 -39.96 -11.34
N LYS A 137 -25.18 -41.08 -12.06
CA LYS A 137 -24.39 -42.28 -11.75
C LYS A 137 -22.93 -42.08 -12.16
N ASP A 138 -22.66 -41.20 -13.13
CA ASP A 138 -21.31 -40.80 -13.52
C ASP A 138 -20.62 -39.94 -12.46
N ILE A 139 -21.39 -39.36 -11.53
CA ILE A 139 -20.87 -38.59 -10.40
C ILE A 139 -20.53 -39.52 -9.24
N ALA A 140 -19.24 -39.60 -8.89
CA ALA A 140 -18.75 -40.40 -7.78
C ALA A 140 -19.51 -40.10 -6.47
N GLU A 141 -19.89 -41.15 -5.74
CA GLU A 141 -20.75 -41.06 -4.55
C GLU A 141 -20.20 -40.11 -3.47
N HIS A 142 -18.89 -40.17 -3.22
CA HIS A 142 -18.24 -39.29 -2.24
C HIS A 142 -18.37 -37.80 -2.59
N LEU A 143 -18.45 -37.43 -3.86
CA LEU A 143 -18.69 -36.05 -4.29
C LEU A 143 -20.13 -35.63 -4.04
N ARG A 144 -21.11 -36.52 -4.30
CA ARG A 144 -22.53 -36.26 -4.04
C ARG A 144 -22.78 -35.95 -2.56
N ILE A 145 -22.24 -36.79 -1.67
CA ILE A 145 -22.36 -36.61 -0.21
C ILE A 145 -21.74 -35.27 0.22
N ARG A 146 -20.54 -34.94 -0.28
CA ARG A 146 -19.85 -33.69 0.05
C ARG A 146 -20.62 -32.46 -0.41
N LEU A 147 -21.11 -32.45 -1.64
CA LEU A 147 -21.84 -31.31 -2.20
C LEU A 147 -23.17 -31.05 -1.49
N GLU A 148 -23.85 -32.11 -1.05
CA GLU A 148 -25.09 -31.96 -0.27
C GLU A 148 -24.79 -31.34 1.10
N LYS A 149 -23.74 -31.81 1.79
CA LYS A 149 -23.29 -31.21 3.05
C LYS A 149 -22.90 -29.73 2.90
N ASP A 150 -22.19 -29.38 1.84
CA ASP A 150 -21.81 -28.00 1.54
C ASP A 150 -23.05 -27.12 1.26
N ARG A 151 -24.09 -27.68 0.63
CA ARG A 151 -25.38 -27.02 0.38
C ARG A 151 -26.13 -26.78 1.69
N GLU A 152 -26.28 -27.80 2.53
CA GLU A 152 -26.90 -27.70 3.85
C GLU A 152 -26.20 -26.64 4.72
N GLU A 153 -24.86 -26.62 4.72
CA GLU A 153 -24.11 -25.61 5.46
C GLU A 153 -24.32 -24.19 4.89
N LYS A 154 -24.35 -24.04 3.57
CA LYS A 154 -24.63 -22.76 2.91
C LYS A 154 -26.03 -22.25 3.25
N GLU A 155 -27.02 -23.12 3.27
CA GLU A 155 -28.39 -22.79 3.68
C GLU A 155 -28.47 -22.41 5.16
N ARG A 156 -27.80 -23.16 6.04
CA ARG A 156 -27.68 -22.82 7.46
C ARG A 156 -27.05 -21.43 7.65
N ARG A 157 -25.92 -21.15 7.00
CA ARG A 157 -25.26 -19.83 7.05
C ARG A 157 -26.14 -18.71 6.49
N LYS A 158 -26.91 -18.99 5.42
CA LYS A 158 -27.87 -18.03 4.84
C LYS A 158 -29.00 -17.72 5.83
N LYS A 159 -29.53 -18.74 6.51
CA LYS A 159 -30.53 -18.60 7.56
C LYS A 159 -29.99 -17.80 8.75
N GLU A 160 -28.79 -18.12 9.23
CA GLU A 160 -28.13 -17.37 10.31
C GLU A 160 -27.90 -15.89 9.95
N LYS A 161 -27.47 -15.60 8.70
CA LYS A 161 -27.35 -14.21 8.20
C LYS A 161 -28.70 -13.52 8.09
N ALA A 162 -29.72 -14.24 7.63
CA ALA A 162 -31.08 -13.71 7.57
C ALA A 162 -31.64 -13.41 8.96
N GLU A 163 -31.30 -14.21 9.97
CA GLU A 163 -31.76 -14.02 11.36
C GLU A 163 -30.85 -13.09 12.19
N ALA A 164 -29.65 -12.75 11.71
CA ALA A 164 -28.68 -11.94 12.46
C ALA A 164 -29.25 -10.57 12.90
N HIS A 165 -30.13 -9.97 12.08
CA HIS A 165 -30.79 -8.70 12.40
C HIS A 165 -31.76 -8.79 13.60
N LEU A 166 -32.18 -9.99 14.01
CA LEU A 166 -33.04 -10.24 15.17
C LEU A 166 -32.25 -10.27 16.49
N TYR A 167 -30.93 -10.40 16.43
CA TYR A 167 -30.06 -10.45 17.59
C TYR A 167 -29.35 -9.12 17.83
N THR A 168 -28.91 -8.91 19.06
CA THR A 168 -28.03 -7.81 19.46
C THR A 168 -26.98 -8.32 20.42
N ILE A 169 -25.87 -7.59 20.49
CA ILE A 169 -24.78 -7.88 21.42
C ILE A 169 -24.90 -6.91 22.61
N ILE A 170 -24.80 -7.46 23.82
CA ILE A 170 -24.67 -6.71 25.07
C ILE A 170 -23.30 -7.06 25.68
N LYS A 171 -22.50 -6.06 26.00
CA LYS A 171 -21.21 -6.24 26.71
C LYS A 171 -21.40 -5.90 28.18
N VAL A 172 -21.01 -6.80 29.08
CA VAL A 172 -21.21 -6.65 30.53
C VAL A 172 -19.88 -6.70 31.26
N ALA A 173 -19.41 -5.54 31.73
CA ALA A 173 -18.18 -5.42 32.49
C ALA A 173 -18.43 -5.61 34.00
N ARG A 174 -17.51 -6.26 34.71
CA ARG A 174 -17.53 -6.50 36.16
C ARG A 174 -16.24 -6.02 36.82
N ASP A 175 -16.23 -5.96 38.15
CA ASP A 175 -15.02 -5.69 38.94
C ASP A 175 -13.84 -6.60 38.59
N ASP A 176 -14.09 -7.87 38.25
CA ASP A 176 -13.05 -8.82 37.82
C ASP A 176 -12.41 -8.40 36.49
N ASP A 177 -13.19 -7.88 35.54
CA ASP A 177 -12.69 -7.42 34.24
C ASP A 177 -11.84 -6.15 34.42
N LEU A 178 -12.30 -5.22 35.28
CA LEU A 178 -11.56 -4.02 35.67
C LEU A 178 -10.19 -4.40 36.27
N LYS A 179 -10.19 -5.35 37.22
CA LYS A 179 -8.99 -5.85 37.89
C LYS A 179 -8.03 -6.59 36.96
N ALA A 180 -8.57 -7.31 35.98
CA ALA A 180 -7.76 -8.06 35.02
C ALA A 180 -7.04 -7.13 34.03
N GLN A 181 -7.67 -6.04 33.62
CA GLN A 181 -7.19 -5.18 32.54
C GLN A 181 -6.38 -3.96 33.02
N ILE A 182 -6.79 -3.30 34.11
CA ILE A 182 -6.11 -2.09 34.61
C ILE A 182 -4.69 -2.43 35.06
N GLY A 183 -3.71 -1.68 34.55
CA GLY A 183 -2.27 -1.87 34.80
C GLY A 183 -1.58 -2.81 33.82
N LYS A 184 -2.32 -3.42 32.89
CA LYS A 184 -1.79 -4.35 31.90
C LYS A 184 -2.20 -3.93 30.49
N ASP A 185 -3.48 -4.08 30.20
CA ASP A 185 -4.07 -3.80 28.90
C ASP A 185 -4.45 -2.32 28.77
N ILE A 186 -4.89 -1.72 29.87
CA ILE A 186 -5.31 -0.33 29.95
C ILE A 186 -4.73 0.33 31.21
N TYR A 187 -4.46 1.62 31.13
CA TYR A 187 -3.96 2.41 32.26
C TYR A 187 -4.90 3.58 32.56
N PHE A 188 -5.54 4.13 31.52
CA PHE A 188 -6.57 5.14 31.61
C PHE A 188 -7.95 4.53 31.33
N ASP A 189 -8.98 5.08 31.95
CA ASP A 189 -10.36 4.60 31.97
C ASP A 189 -10.51 3.24 32.69
N LEU A 190 -11.72 2.68 32.68
CA LEU A 190 -12.07 1.51 33.48
C LEU A 190 -11.86 0.19 32.76
N VAL A 191 -12.23 0.08 31.48
CA VAL A 191 -12.21 -1.20 30.76
C VAL A 191 -12.11 -1.02 29.23
N ASP A 192 -11.39 -1.92 28.57
CA ASP A 192 -11.50 -2.17 27.13
C ASP A 192 -12.69 -3.11 26.89
N HIS A 193 -13.77 -2.54 26.38
CA HIS A 193 -15.01 -3.26 26.11
C HIS A 193 -14.87 -4.37 25.06
N ASP A 194 -13.84 -4.37 24.23
CA ASP A 194 -13.65 -5.43 23.23
C ASP A 194 -13.10 -6.71 23.85
N LYS A 195 -12.54 -6.63 25.06
CA LYS A 195 -12.06 -7.76 25.86
C LYS A 195 -13.05 -8.22 26.93
N VAL A 196 -14.22 -7.60 27.03
CA VAL A 196 -15.25 -7.91 28.03
C VAL A 196 -16.22 -8.99 27.51
N PRO A 197 -16.76 -9.87 28.38
CA PRO A 197 -17.77 -10.84 28.00
C PRO A 197 -18.96 -10.22 27.26
N SER A 198 -19.33 -10.86 26.14
CA SER A 198 -20.40 -10.40 25.26
C SER A 198 -21.54 -11.43 25.17
N PHE A 199 -22.77 -10.96 25.34
CA PHE A 199 -23.99 -11.76 25.26
C PHE A 199 -24.69 -11.48 23.93
N ARG A 200 -24.84 -12.51 23.10
CA ARG A 200 -25.63 -12.44 21.87
C ARG A 200 -27.07 -12.86 22.16
N ILE A 201 -27.97 -11.89 22.28
CA ILE A 201 -29.34 -12.07 22.77
C ILE A 201 -30.35 -11.60 21.72
N GLN A 202 -31.54 -12.21 21.69
CA GLN A 202 -32.64 -11.76 20.83
C GLN A 202 -33.14 -10.38 21.25
N LYS A 203 -33.38 -9.48 20.29
CA LYS A 203 -33.85 -8.11 20.56
C LYS A 203 -35.19 -8.08 21.31
N GLN A 204 -36.08 -9.05 21.06
CA GLN A 204 -37.36 -9.15 21.77
C GLN A 204 -37.27 -9.72 23.20
N MET A 205 -36.12 -10.25 23.63
CA MET A 205 -35.97 -10.75 25.00
C MET A 205 -36.19 -9.62 25.99
N THR A 206 -36.95 -9.87 27.06
CA THR A 206 -37.14 -8.89 28.14
C THR A 206 -35.84 -8.71 28.92
N PHE A 207 -35.60 -7.52 29.48
CA PHE A 207 -34.38 -7.32 30.26
C PHE A 207 -34.33 -8.23 31.50
N THR A 208 -35.48 -8.56 32.10
CA THR A 208 -35.55 -9.51 33.22
C THR A 208 -35.03 -10.90 32.85
N GLN A 209 -35.43 -11.44 31.69
CA GLN A 209 -34.89 -12.71 31.16
C GLN A 209 -33.39 -12.60 30.87
N PHE A 210 -32.91 -11.45 30.40
CA PHE A 210 -31.48 -11.24 30.22
C PHE A 210 -30.72 -11.31 31.56
N LYS A 211 -31.27 -10.78 32.68
CA LYS A 211 -30.65 -10.95 34.01
C LYS A 211 -30.49 -12.42 34.41
N GLU A 212 -31.42 -13.28 34.00
CA GLU A 212 -31.32 -14.73 34.23
C GLU A 212 -30.20 -15.37 33.41
N GLU A 213 -30.00 -14.95 32.15
CA GLU A 213 -28.85 -15.40 31.34
C GLU A 213 -27.52 -14.96 31.96
N VAL A 214 -27.44 -13.73 32.46
CA VAL A 214 -26.27 -13.24 33.22
C VAL A 214 -26.09 -14.03 34.52
N ALA A 215 -27.18 -14.40 35.20
CA ALA A 215 -27.11 -15.21 36.42
C ALA A 215 -26.57 -16.62 36.15
N LYS A 216 -26.93 -17.23 35.02
CA LYS A 216 -26.41 -18.54 34.59
C LYS A 216 -24.93 -18.47 34.27
N GLU A 217 -24.50 -17.44 33.53
CA GLU A 217 -23.11 -17.30 33.10
C GLU A 217 -22.17 -16.98 34.26
N PHE A 218 -22.56 -16.06 35.14
CA PHE A 218 -21.67 -15.57 36.20
C PHE A 218 -21.99 -16.13 37.59
N GLY A 219 -23.05 -16.92 37.75
CA GLY A 219 -23.44 -17.48 39.04
C GLY A 219 -23.99 -16.46 40.05
N ILE A 220 -24.42 -15.28 39.60
CA ILE A 220 -24.93 -14.19 40.46
C ILE A 220 -26.46 -14.14 40.35
N PRO A 221 -27.21 -14.43 41.43
CA PRO A 221 -28.67 -14.35 41.40
C PRO A 221 -29.20 -12.96 41.03
N THR A 222 -30.34 -12.91 40.34
CA THR A 222 -30.89 -11.68 39.73
C THR A 222 -31.18 -10.56 40.74
N GLN A 223 -31.51 -10.89 41.99
CA GLN A 223 -31.75 -9.93 43.07
C GLN A 223 -30.49 -9.21 43.56
N PHE A 224 -29.30 -9.72 43.23
CA PHE A 224 -28.01 -9.14 43.61
C PHE A 224 -27.31 -8.44 42.42
N GLN A 225 -28.02 -8.27 41.31
CA GLN A 225 -27.50 -7.62 40.11
C GLN A 225 -28.07 -6.20 39.97
N ARG A 226 -27.19 -5.19 39.94
CA ARG A 226 -27.54 -3.84 39.46
C ARG A 226 -26.72 -3.50 38.23
N PHE A 227 -27.40 -3.17 37.14
CA PHE A 227 -26.74 -2.76 35.90
C PHE A 227 -26.66 -1.24 35.82
N TRP A 228 -25.50 -0.76 35.40
CA TRP A 228 -25.19 0.63 35.15
C TRP A 228 -25.00 0.88 33.66
N LEU A 229 -25.60 1.95 33.16
CA LEU A 229 -25.39 2.43 31.79
C LEU A 229 -24.06 3.16 31.69
N TRP A 230 -23.30 2.85 30.65
CA TRP A 230 -22.12 3.62 30.29
C TRP A 230 -22.51 4.81 29.41
N ALA A 231 -21.89 5.97 29.66
CA ALA A 231 -22.10 7.17 28.87
C ALA A 231 -20.76 7.77 28.42
N LYS A 232 -20.75 8.29 27.18
CA LYS A 232 -19.61 9.04 26.65
C LYS A 232 -19.74 10.49 27.09
N ARG A 233 -18.72 10.99 27.77
CA ARG A 233 -18.67 12.36 28.29
C ARG A 233 -18.06 13.32 27.25
N GLN A 234 -18.17 14.62 27.51
CA GLN A 234 -17.64 15.67 26.63
C GLN A 234 -16.12 15.60 26.47
N ASN A 235 -15.41 15.17 27.51
CA ASN A 235 -13.96 14.95 27.52
C ASN A 235 -13.52 13.65 26.83
N HIS A 236 -14.44 12.97 26.12
CA HIS A 236 -14.24 11.71 25.41
C HIS A 236 -13.98 10.47 26.28
N THR A 237 -14.06 10.57 27.61
CA THR A 237 -14.07 9.40 28.50
C THR A 237 -15.39 8.63 28.37
N TYR A 238 -15.37 7.35 28.73
CA TYR A 238 -16.56 6.50 28.71
C TYR A 238 -16.70 5.83 30.07
N ARG A 239 -17.68 6.27 30.88
CA ARG A 239 -17.79 5.89 32.30
C ARG A 239 -19.20 5.39 32.65
N PRO A 240 -19.37 4.54 33.68
CA PRO A 240 -20.68 4.23 34.25
C PRO A 240 -21.33 5.51 34.77
N ASN A 241 -22.50 5.86 34.26
CA ASN A 241 -23.14 7.15 34.55
C ASN A 241 -24.32 7.02 35.51
N ARG A 242 -25.20 6.04 35.31
CA ARG A 242 -26.38 5.83 36.16
C ARG A 242 -26.82 4.36 36.17
N PRO A 243 -27.47 3.89 37.24
CA PRO A 243 -28.11 2.58 37.23
C PRO A 243 -29.33 2.56 36.29
N LEU A 244 -29.69 1.38 35.81
CA LEU A 244 -30.98 1.14 35.16
C LEU A 244 -32.11 1.37 36.17
N SER A 245 -33.12 2.10 35.72
CA SER A 245 -34.35 2.30 36.48
C SER A 245 -35.29 1.09 36.31
N PRO A 246 -36.28 0.91 37.19
CA PRO A 246 -37.32 -0.11 37.01
C PRO A 246 -38.08 0.02 35.67
N GLN A 247 -38.20 1.25 35.15
CA GLN A 247 -38.79 1.49 33.83
C GLN A 247 -37.87 1.00 32.71
N ASP A 248 -36.56 1.21 32.82
CA ASP A 248 -35.59 0.69 31.85
C ASP A 248 -35.62 -0.85 31.82
N GLU A 249 -35.66 -1.52 32.99
CA GLU A 249 -35.70 -2.99 33.10
C GLU A 249 -37.04 -3.61 32.63
N ALA A 250 -38.11 -2.82 32.51
CA ALA A 250 -39.40 -3.29 32.01
C ALA A 250 -39.44 -3.48 30.47
N HIS A 251 -38.48 -2.93 29.74
CA HIS A 251 -38.42 -3.01 28.28
C HIS A 251 -37.74 -4.29 27.78
N THR A 252 -37.86 -4.54 26.47
CA THR A 252 -37.00 -5.52 25.80
C THR A 252 -35.58 -4.98 25.64
N VAL A 253 -34.60 -5.88 25.51
CA VAL A 253 -33.19 -5.52 25.27
C VAL A 253 -33.05 -4.62 24.03
N GLY A 254 -33.79 -4.92 22.95
CA GLY A 254 -33.77 -4.13 21.73
C GLY A 254 -34.28 -2.71 21.95
N GLN A 255 -35.40 -2.56 22.64
CA GLN A 255 -35.98 -1.25 22.96
C GLN A 255 -35.07 -0.44 23.89
N LEU A 256 -34.53 -1.06 24.94
CA LEU A 256 -33.61 -0.42 25.87
C LEU A 256 -32.38 0.12 25.13
N LYS A 257 -31.81 -0.68 24.22
CA LYS A 257 -30.68 -0.26 23.39
C LYS A 257 -31.03 0.94 22.51
N GLU A 258 -32.19 0.93 21.84
CA GLU A 258 -32.62 2.04 20.97
C GLU A 258 -32.85 3.34 21.75
N GLN A 259 -33.39 3.27 22.97
CA GLN A 259 -33.62 4.43 23.83
C GLN A 259 -32.31 5.05 24.35
N VAL A 260 -31.34 4.21 24.72
CA VAL A 260 -30.05 4.66 25.27
C VAL A 260 -29.12 5.17 24.15
N ASN A 261 -29.09 4.50 22.99
CA ASN A 261 -28.19 4.84 21.89
C ASN A 261 -28.89 5.70 20.81
N LYS A 262 -29.17 6.98 21.10
CA LYS A 262 -29.63 7.95 20.09
C LYS A 262 -28.61 8.19 18.97
N ALA A 263 -27.34 7.85 19.20
CA ALA A 263 -26.23 7.99 18.27
C ALA A 263 -25.70 6.61 17.86
N HIS A 264 -26.43 5.87 17.02
CA HIS A 264 -26.01 4.70 16.20
C HIS A 264 -24.89 3.76 16.71
N ASN A 265 -24.67 3.59 18.01
CA ASN A 265 -23.72 2.61 18.54
C ASN A 265 -24.34 1.21 18.42
N ALA A 266 -23.62 0.31 17.75
CA ALA A 266 -24.11 -1.03 17.41
C ALA A 266 -24.29 -1.96 18.62
N GLU A 267 -23.84 -1.59 19.82
CA GLU A 267 -23.78 -2.45 21.00
C GLU A 267 -24.33 -1.74 22.25
N LEU A 268 -24.99 -2.49 23.14
CA LEU A 268 -25.37 -2.02 24.47
C LEU A 268 -24.25 -2.41 25.45
N LYS A 269 -23.70 -1.45 26.19
CA LYS A 269 -22.62 -1.67 27.15
C LYS A 269 -23.12 -1.40 28.56
N LEU A 270 -22.90 -2.34 29.47
CA LEU A 270 -23.37 -2.28 30.86
C LEU A 270 -22.22 -2.58 31.81
N PHE A 271 -22.26 -1.98 33.00
CA PHE A 271 -21.44 -2.38 34.13
C PHE A 271 -22.33 -3.09 35.15
N LEU A 272 -21.94 -4.29 35.57
CA LEU A 272 -22.67 -5.09 36.54
C LEU A 272 -22.06 -4.87 37.93
N GLU A 273 -22.79 -4.13 38.76
CA GLU A 273 -22.50 -3.96 40.18
C GLU A 273 -23.01 -5.19 40.97
N VAL A 274 -22.11 -5.75 41.79
CA VAL A 274 -22.35 -6.88 42.69
C VAL A 274 -21.61 -6.62 44.00
N GLU A 275 -22.28 -6.76 45.14
CA GLU A 275 -21.64 -6.71 46.45
C GLU A 275 -21.37 -8.13 46.94
N LEU A 276 -20.14 -8.41 47.39
CA LEU A 276 -19.76 -9.72 47.91
C LEU A 276 -19.43 -9.62 49.41
N GLY A 277 -19.97 -10.55 50.19
CA GLY A 277 -19.63 -10.72 51.60
C GLY A 277 -18.21 -11.29 51.79
N LEU A 278 -17.78 -11.37 53.06
CA LEU A 278 -16.50 -11.97 53.43
C LEU A 278 -16.39 -13.46 53.04
N ASP A 279 -17.53 -14.14 52.89
CA ASP A 279 -17.64 -15.52 52.42
C ASP A 279 -17.74 -15.63 50.89
N LEU A 280 -17.50 -14.53 50.16
CA LEU A 280 -17.62 -14.39 48.72
C LEU A 280 -19.03 -14.66 48.16
N LYS A 281 -20.06 -14.57 49.02
CA LYS A 281 -21.45 -14.69 48.58
C LYS A 281 -22.05 -13.33 48.25
N PRO A 282 -22.92 -13.24 47.22
CA PRO A 282 -23.62 -12.00 46.89
C PRO A 282 -24.49 -11.49 48.06
N LEU A 283 -24.38 -10.19 48.32
CA LEU A 283 -25.18 -9.47 49.31
C LEU A 283 -26.20 -8.55 48.64
N PRO A 284 -27.32 -8.24 49.32
CA PRO A 284 -28.25 -7.20 48.86
C PRO A 284 -27.53 -5.87 48.64
N LEU A 285 -27.75 -5.27 47.48
CA LEU A 285 -27.13 -4.00 47.11
C LEU A 285 -27.77 -2.84 47.87
N PRO A 286 -26.97 -1.90 48.43
CA PRO A 286 -27.50 -0.74 49.14
C PRO A 286 -28.27 0.18 48.19
N GLU A 287 -29.40 0.74 48.62
CA GLU A 287 -30.14 1.71 47.80
C GLU A 287 -29.28 2.94 47.49
N LYS A 288 -29.23 3.31 46.21
CA LYS A 288 -28.55 4.54 45.79
C LYS A 288 -29.48 5.73 46.00
N THR A 289 -29.09 6.65 46.87
CA THR A 289 -29.75 7.94 47.06
C THR A 289 -29.17 9.01 46.14
N ARG A 290 -29.87 10.15 46.01
CA ARG A 290 -29.37 11.31 45.23
C ARG A 290 -28.12 11.96 45.82
N GLU A 291 -27.83 11.70 47.09
CA GLU A 291 -26.60 12.18 47.73
C GLU A 291 -25.42 11.23 47.52
N ASP A 292 -25.64 10.02 47.01
CA ASP A 292 -24.56 9.06 46.78
C ASP A 292 -23.89 9.31 45.44
N ILE A 293 -22.56 9.30 45.45
CA ILE A 293 -21.70 9.34 44.28
C ILE A 293 -20.95 8.01 44.21
N PHE A 294 -20.96 7.39 43.04
CA PHE A 294 -20.33 6.11 42.77
C PHE A 294 -18.93 6.28 42.18
N LEU A 295 -17.91 6.02 42.98
CA LEU A 295 -16.50 6.26 42.63
C LEU A 295 -15.72 4.96 42.49
N PHE A 296 -14.76 4.98 41.57
CA PHE A 296 -13.81 3.89 41.32
C PHE A 296 -12.41 4.29 41.76
N PHE A 297 -11.61 3.32 42.22
CA PHE A 297 -10.31 3.59 42.81
C PHE A 297 -9.20 2.78 42.15
N LYS A 298 -8.11 3.47 41.80
CA LYS A 298 -6.87 2.87 41.29
C LYS A 298 -5.72 3.22 42.24
N LEU A 299 -4.87 2.25 42.58
CA LEU A 299 -3.67 2.48 43.36
C LEU A 299 -2.47 2.50 42.43
N TYR A 300 -1.64 3.54 42.53
CA TYR A 300 -0.34 3.62 41.90
C TYR A 300 0.77 3.32 42.92
N ASP A 301 1.72 2.47 42.52
CA ASP A 301 2.93 2.14 43.26
C ASP A 301 4.16 2.69 42.49
N PRO A 302 4.73 3.84 42.91
CA PRO A 302 5.89 4.45 42.23
C PRO A 302 7.14 3.58 42.21
N GLU A 303 7.31 2.67 43.17
CA GLU A 303 8.48 1.80 43.25
C GLU A 303 8.42 0.69 42.19
N LYS A 304 7.21 0.21 41.89
CA LYS A 304 6.96 -0.84 40.88
C LYS A 304 6.55 -0.30 39.51
N GLU A 305 6.28 1.00 39.42
CA GLU A 305 5.67 1.64 38.25
C GLU A 305 4.35 0.94 37.83
N GLU A 306 3.56 0.50 38.82
CA GLU A 306 2.36 -0.32 38.61
C GLU A 306 1.09 0.44 39.05
N LEU A 307 0.07 0.46 38.19
CA LEU A 307 -1.25 0.99 38.48
C LEU A 307 -2.26 -0.16 38.53
N ARG A 308 -3.00 -0.33 39.63
CA ARG A 308 -3.95 -1.43 39.78
C ARG A 308 -5.32 -0.97 40.24
N TYR A 309 -6.36 -1.68 39.82
CA TYR A 309 -7.71 -1.48 40.35
C TYR A 309 -7.82 -1.98 41.80
N VAL A 310 -8.48 -1.21 42.66
CA VAL A 310 -8.61 -1.51 44.09
C VAL A 310 -10.07 -1.67 44.53
N GLY A 311 -11.02 -1.23 43.72
CA GLY A 311 -12.44 -1.36 43.98
C GLY A 311 -13.21 -0.08 43.73
N ARG A 312 -14.43 -0.05 44.25
CA ARG A 312 -15.43 1.00 44.09
C ARG A 312 -16.11 1.29 45.42
N LEU A 313 -16.58 2.52 45.63
CA LEU A 313 -17.30 2.92 46.83
C LEU A 313 -18.43 3.90 46.49
N PHE A 314 -19.51 3.85 47.28
CA PHE A 314 -20.43 4.96 47.39
C PHE A 314 -19.95 5.95 48.44
N VAL A 315 -19.90 7.23 48.06
CA VAL A 315 -19.59 8.33 48.97
C VAL A 315 -20.74 9.32 49.00
N LYS A 316 -20.92 10.03 50.11
CA LYS A 316 -21.89 11.13 50.18
C LYS A 316 -21.30 12.38 49.53
N ALA A 317 -22.07 13.04 48.67
CA ALA A 317 -21.68 14.29 48.02
C ALA A 317 -21.33 15.42 49.02
N SER A 318 -21.92 15.35 50.22
CA SER A 318 -21.68 16.22 51.37
C SER A 318 -20.52 15.76 52.28
N GLY A 319 -19.92 14.60 52.01
CA GLY A 319 -18.73 14.10 52.70
C GLY A 319 -17.44 14.66 52.11
N ARG A 320 -16.30 14.35 52.76
CA ARG A 320 -14.97 14.76 52.32
C ARG A 320 -14.12 13.54 51.92
N PRO A 321 -13.16 13.69 50.99
CA PRO A 321 -12.21 12.62 50.67
C PRO A 321 -11.41 12.14 51.89
N LEU A 322 -11.17 12.99 52.88
CA LEU A 322 -10.54 12.59 54.15
C LEU A 322 -11.32 11.47 54.86
N ASP A 323 -12.64 11.46 54.77
CA ASP A 323 -13.52 10.53 55.48
C ASP A 323 -13.39 9.09 54.94
N ILE A 324 -12.90 8.91 53.70
CA ILE A 324 -12.72 7.59 53.07
C ILE A 324 -11.28 7.06 53.13
N LEU A 325 -10.30 7.86 53.56
CA LEU A 325 -8.89 7.44 53.63
C LEU A 325 -8.66 6.16 54.46
N PRO A 326 -9.32 5.96 55.62
CA PRO A 326 -9.15 4.71 56.38
C PRO A 326 -9.54 3.46 55.57
N LYS A 327 -10.60 3.59 54.75
CA LYS A 327 -11.05 2.50 53.86
C LYS A 327 -10.07 2.30 52.71
N LEU A 328 -9.56 3.38 52.10
CA LEU A 328 -8.55 3.28 51.03
C LEU A 328 -7.25 2.67 51.51
N ARG A 329 -6.77 3.03 52.72
CA ARG A 329 -5.61 2.37 53.37
C ARG A 329 -5.83 0.87 53.52
N MET A 330 -6.99 0.47 54.01
CA MET A 330 -7.35 -0.94 54.16
C MET A 330 -7.36 -1.68 52.81
N LEU A 331 -7.93 -1.08 51.76
CA LEU A 331 -7.98 -1.65 50.41
C LEU A 331 -6.58 -1.72 49.75
N ALA A 332 -5.72 -0.74 50.02
CA ALA A 332 -4.35 -0.70 49.52
C ALA A 332 -3.38 -1.60 50.30
N GLY A 333 -3.73 -1.99 51.54
CA GLY A 333 -2.84 -2.73 52.45
C GLY A 333 -1.83 -1.82 53.16
N PHE A 334 -2.15 -0.55 53.35
CA PHE A 334 -1.28 0.44 54.00
C PHE A 334 -1.47 0.49 55.52
N SER A 335 -0.46 1.02 56.24
CA SER A 335 -0.58 1.33 57.67
C SER A 335 -1.56 2.48 57.89
N GLN A 336 -2.19 2.54 59.07
CA GLN A 336 -3.10 3.65 59.42
C GLN A 336 -2.40 5.02 59.46
N ASP A 337 -1.09 5.03 59.72
CA ASP A 337 -0.24 6.22 59.78
C ASP A 337 0.32 6.64 58.40
N ASP A 338 0.04 5.87 57.34
CA ASP A 338 0.53 6.21 56.01
C ASP A 338 -0.31 7.33 55.40
N ASP A 339 0.38 8.42 55.01
CA ASP A 339 -0.20 9.52 54.24
C ASP A 339 -0.47 9.09 52.79
N ILE A 340 -1.61 9.53 52.26
CA ILE A 340 -2.10 9.20 50.92
C ILE A 340 -2.41 10.49 50.17
N GLU A 341 -1.98 10.54 48.91
CA GLU A 341 -2.37 11.55 47.94
C GLU A 341 -3.45 11.00 47.01
N LEU A 342 -4.42 11.86 46.68
CA LEU A 342 -5.55 11.53 45.82
C LEU A 342 -5.49 12.38 44.55
N TYR A 343 -5.74 11.75 43.41
CA TYR A 343 -5.78 12.38 42.10
C TYR A 343 -7.02 11.96 41.34
N GLU A 344 -7.69 12.90 40.70
CA GLU A 344 -8.82 12.64 39.81
C GLU A 344 -8.30 12.31 38.41
N GLU A 345 -8.77 11.21 37.83
CA GLU A 345 -8.49 10.85 36.43
C GLU A 345 -9.58 11.42 35.50
N ILE A 346 -9.28 12.57 34.89
CA ILE A 346 -10.25 13.40 34.14
C ILE A 346 -10.22 13.12 32.63
N LYS A 347 -9.04 13.19 32.00
CA LYS A 347 -8.90 13.15 30.53
C LYS A 347 -7.54 12.59 30.11
N PHE A 348 -7.49 11.89 28.97
CA PHE A 348 -6.26 11.31 28.43
C PHE A 348 -5.78 11.96 27.13
N GLU A 349 -6.72 12.26 26.22
CA GLU A 349 -6.43 12.84 24.91
C GLU A 349 -7.19 14.15 24.71
N PRO A 350 -6.57 15.20 24.12
CA PRO A 350 -5.24 15.22 23.50
C PRO A 350 -4.11 15.53 24.50
N ASN A 351 -4.38 15.60 25.80
CA ASN A 351 -3.39 15.73 26.86
C ASN A 351 -3.91 15.03 28.11
N VAL A 352 -3.01 14.45 28.88
CA VAL A 352 -3.34 13.85 30.19
C VAL A 352 -3.71 14.97 31.14
N MET A 353 -4.88 14.84 31.76
CA MET A 353 -5.38 15.70 32.84
C MET A 353 -5.71 14.77 34.01
N CYS A 354 -4.83 14.82 35.02
CA CYS A 354 -4.98 14.10 36.26
C CYS A 354 -4.65 15.08 37.39
N GLU A 355 -5.66 15.48 38.16
CA GLU A 355 -5.56 16.63 39.08
C GLU A 355 -5.56 16.20 40.54
N TYR A 356 -4.78 16.89 41.36
CA TYR A 356 -4.74 16.62 42.80
C TYR A 356 -6.08 16.98 43.47
N ILE A 357 -6.58 16.09 44.32
CA ILE A 357 -7.81 16.29 45.08
C ILE A 357 -7.46 16.76 46.49
N ASP A 358 -7.89 17.98 46.84
CA ASP A 358 -7.81 18.46 48.23
C ASP A 358 -8.77 17.66 49.13
N ASN A 359 -8.21 16.90 50.05
CA ASN A 359 -8.96 16.03 50.95
C ASN A 359 -9.83 16.77 51.98
N ARG A 360 -9.69 18.09 52.11
CA ARG A 360 -10.48 18.94 53.03
C ARG A 360 -11.77 19.44 52.40
N LEU A 361 -11.85 19.47 51.08
CA LEU A 361 -13.03 19.91 50.35
C LEU A 361 -14.13 18.83 50.37
N LEU A 362 -15.35 19.24 50.07
CA LEU A 362 -16.46 18.32 49.89
C LEU A 362 -16.35 17.63 48.53
N PHE A 363 -16.78 16.37 48.41
CA PHE A 363 -16.79 15.66 47.12
C PHE A 363 -17.53 16.44 46.03
N ARG A 364 -18.66 17.09 46.36
CA ARG A 364 -19.39 17.96 45.42
C ARG A 364 -18.56 19.17 44.96
N SER A 365 -17.74 19.73 45.85
CA SER A 365 -16.88 20.88 45.52
C SER A 365 -15.73 20.49 44.60
N CYS A 366 -15.30 19.23 44.65
CA CYS A 366 -14.34 18.64 43.72
C CYS A 366 -14.97 18.26 42.35
N GLN A 367 -16.25 18.57 42.12
CA GLN A 367 -16.97 18.24 40.87
C GLN A 367 -17.04 16.74 40.55
N LEU A 368 -16.89 15.88 41.56
CA LEU A 368 -16.95 14.44 41.38
C LEU A 368 -18.39 13.95 41.15
N GLU A 369 -18.54 13.06 40.17
CA GLU A 369 -19.80 12.46 39.71
C GLU A 369 -19.71 10.93 39.65
N ASP A 370 -20.86 10.29 39.41
CA ASP A 370 -20.94 8.84 39.21
C ASP A 370 -20.03 8.40 38.04
N GLY A 371 -19.17 7.42 38.30
CA GLY A 371 -18.21 6.89 37.34
C GLY A 371 -16.84 7.57 37.34
N ASP A 372 -16.61 8.53 38.24
CA ASP A 372 -15.28 9.13 38.39
C ASP A 372 -14.29 8.17 39.00
N ILE A 373 -13.03 8.34 38.60
CA ILE A 373 -11.92 7.49 39.01
C ILE A 373 -10.98 8.35 39.84
N ILE A 374 -10.73 7.91 41.06
CA ILE A 374 -9.70 8.45 41.93
C ILE A 374 -8.50 7.50 41.89
N CYS A 375 -7.41 7.99 41.32
CA CYS A 375 -6.11 7.36 41.47
C CYS A 375 -5.48 7.84 42.77
N PHE A 376 -4.87 6.95 43.53
CA PHE A 376 -4.20 7.33 44.76
C PHE A 376 -2.89 6.59 44.94
N GLN A 377 -2.01 7.16 45.76
CA GLN A 377 -0.70 6.60 46.07
C GLN A 377 -0.28 6.98 47.49
N LYS A 378 0.72 6.30 48.00
CA LYS A 378 1.38 6.72 49.25
C LYS A 378 2.15 8.02 49.00
N SER A 379 2.02 8.99 49.91
CA SER A 379 2.76 10.24 49.81
C SER A 379 4.27 9.97 49.81
N PRO A 380 5.03 10.46 48.81
CA PRO A 380 6.47 10.24 48.77
C PRO A 380 7.13 10.96 49.95
N LYS A 381 8.06 10.28 50.64
CA LYS A 381 8.87 10.95 51.67
C LYS A 381 9.83 11.93 50.97
N PRO A 382 10.09 13.12 51.54
CA PRO A 382 10.93 14.15 50.91
C PRO A 382 12.30 13.63 50.44
N ASP A 383 12.94 12.74 51.21
CA ASP A 383 14.26 12.16 50.90
C ASP A 383 14.24 11.06 49.82
N SER A 384 13.05 10.68 49.34
CA SER A 384 12.84 9.56 48.40
C SER A 384 12.19 9.95 47.08
N ALA A 385 11.67 11.18 46.95
CA ALA A 385 10.95 11.61 45.75
C ALA A 385 11.82 11.56 44.48
N ASP A 386 13.10 11.93 44.59
CA ASP A 386 14.06 11.90 43.47
C ASP A 386 14.52 10.48 43.07
N ARG A 387 14.12 9.45 43.82
CA ARG A 387 14.51 8.05 43.54
C ARG A 387 13.60 7.38 42.51
N TYR A 388 12.38 7.87 42.34
CA TYR A 388 11.40 7.27 41.44
C TYR A 388 11.44 7.96 40.09
N ARG A 389 11.42 7.17 39.01
CA ARG A 389 11.38 7.70 37.64
C ARG A 389 10.07 8.47 37.37
N PHE A 390 8.97 7.98 37.94
CA PHE A 390 7.64 8.60 37.89
C PHE A 390 7.12 8.71 39.32
N PRO A 391 7.34 9.85 40.01
CA PRO A 391 7.04 9.96 41.44
C PRO A 391 5.55 10.04 41.74
N ASP A 392 4.71 10.38 40.75
CA ASP A 392 3.28 10.61 40.94
C ASP A 392 2.41 10.03 39.81
N VAL A 393 1.10 9.88 40.07
CA VAL A 393 0.13 9.38 39.08
C VAL A 393 0.14 10.22 37.79
N PRO A 394 0.09 11.57 37.84
CA PRO A 394 0.08 12.37 36.62
C PRO A 394 1.31 12.12 35.72
N SER A 395 2.52 12.10 36.29
CA SER A 395 3.76 11.84 35.54
C SER A 395 3.79 10.44 34.94
N PHE A 396 3.34 9.42 35.68
CA PHE A 396 3.20 8.06 35.16
C PHE A 396 2.22 7.97 33.99
N LEU A 397 1.03 8.59 34.10
CA LEU A 397 0.05 8.58 33.01
C LEU A 397 0.55 9.35 31.78
N VAL A 398 1.29 10.45 31.96
CA VAL A 398 1.96 11.17 30.87
C VAL A 398 2.99 10.29 30.17
N TYR A 399 3.78 9.51 30.92
CA TYR A 399 4.69 8.53 30.36
C TYR A 399 3.92 7.47 29.56
N ILE A 400 2.91 6.83 30.14
CA ILE A 400 2.12 5.78 29.46
C ILE A 400 1.50 6.30 28.16
N ARG A 401 0.96 7.52 28.16
CA ARG A 401 0.40 8.14 26.95
C ARG A 401 1.44 8.27 25.84
N ASN A 402 2.62 8.75 26.20
CA ASN A 402 3.69 9.03 25.24
C ASN A 402 4.56 7.80 24.97
N ARG A 403 4.41 6.70 25.69
CA ARG A 403 5.15 5.46 25.45
C ARG A 403 4.81 4.91 24.07
N GLN A 404 5.83 4.57 23.30
CA GLN A 404 5.73 3.90 22.01
C GLN A 404 6.88 2.91 21.89
N VAL A 405 6.55 1.64 21.62
CA VAL A 405 7.54 0.67 21.17
C VAL A 405 7.70 0.86 19.66
N VAL A 406 8.92 1.07 19.20
CA VAL A 406 9.25 1.25 17.78
C VAL A 406 10.11 0.09 17.33
N HIS A 407 9.69 -0.57 16.25
CA HIS A 407 10.40 -1.63 15.57
C HIS A 407 11.33 -1.03 14.51
N PHE A 408 12.62 -1.27 14.66
CA PHE A 408 13.64 -0.79 13.75
C PHE A 408 14.06 -1.91 12.78
N ARG A 409 14.06 -1.58 11.49
CA ARG A 409 14.51 -2.46 10.41
C ARG A 409 15.69 -1.85 9.69
N SER A 410 16.71 -2.65 9.39
CA SER A 410 17.76 -2.19 8.48
C SER A 410 17.16 -1.95 7.10
N LEU A 411 17.53 -0.84 6.47
CA LEU A 411 17.10 -0.51 5.12
C LEU A 411 17.58 -1.54 4.08
N GLU A 412 18.66 -2.26 4.38
CA GLU A 412 19.16 -3.39 3.57
C GLU A 412 18.24 -4.63 3.66
N LYS A 413 17.53 -4.78 4.79
CA LYS A 413 16.64 -5.92 5.09
C LYS A 413 15.26 -5.43 5.56
N PRO A 414 14.46 -4.77 4.70
CA PRO A 414 13.25 -4.05 5.11
C PRO A 414 12.08 -4.95 5.55
N LYS A 415 12.23 -6.27 5.46
CA LYS A 415 11.19 -7.24 5.87
C LYS A 415 11.42 -7.85 7.25
N GLU A 416 12.59 -7.63 7.84
CA GLU A 416 13.01 -8.27 9.08
C GLU A 416 13.17 -7.20 10.16
N ASP A 417 12.54 -7.43 11.32
CA ASP A 417 12.79 -6.62 12.51
C ASP A 417 14.19 -6.93 13.03
N ASP A 418 15.01 -5.90 13.21
CA ASP A 418 16.36 -6.05 13.75
C ASP A 418 16.30 -5.95 15.28
N PHE A 419 15.71 -4.87 15.79
CA PHE A 419 15.46 -4.66 17.21
C PHE A 419 14.26 -3.74 17.43
N CYS A 420 13.76 -3.68 18.66
CA CYS A 420 12.78 -2.70 19.08
C CYS A 420 13.30 -1.86 20.24
N LEU A 421 12.83 -0.61 20.32
CA LEU A 421 13.12 0.30 21.42
C LEU A 421 11.83 0.91 21.95
N GLU A 422 11.72 1.00 23.27
CA GLU A 422 10.70 1.82 23.90
C GLU A 422 11.16 3.27 23.95
N MET A 423 10.33 4.17 23.43
CA MET A 423 10.65 5.58 23.25
C MET A 423 9.42 6.45 23.57
N SER A 424 9.65 7.73 23.79
CA SER A 424 8.56 8.69 23.96
C SER A 424 8.15 9.24 22.59
N LYS A 425 6.85 9.31 22.31
CA LYS A 425 6.24 9.91 21.11
C LYS A 425 6.67 11.36 20.89
N ILE A 426 7.06 12.05 21.97
CA ILE A 426 7.52 13.45 21.94
C ILE A 426 9.01 13.59 21.67
N PHE A 427 9.78 12.49 21.61
CA PHE A 427 11.21 12.56 21.31
C PHE A 427 11.44 13.23 19.96
N THR A 428 12.44 14.10 19.94
CA THR A 428 12.96 14.76 18.76
C THR A 428 13.75 13.78 17.88
N TYR A 429 14.06 14.20 16.65
CA TYR A 429 14.93 13.42 15.76
C TYR A 429 16.25 13.03 16.41
N ASP A 430 16.89 13.99 17.11
CA ASP A 430 18.20 13.80 17.73
C ASP A 430 18.15 12.78 18.87
N GLU A 431 17.14 12.87 19.76
CA GLU A 431 16.92 11.90 20.84
C GLU A 431 16.62 10.48 20.31
N VAL A 432 15.93 10.40 19.16
CA VAL A 432 15.65 9.11 18.51
C VAL A 432 16.94 8.48 17.99
N VAL A 433 17.73 9.22 17.19
CA VAL A 433 18.97 8.68 16.61
C VAL A 433 20.03 8.40 17.68
N GLU A 434 20.06 9.15 18.79
CA GLU A 434 20.97 8.87 19.91
C GLU A 434 20.72 7.48 20.52
N LYS A 435 19.45 7.15 20.78
CA LYS A 435 19.08 5.83 21.30
C LYS A 435 19.35 4.71 20.30
N VAL A 436 19.12 4.97 19.00
CA VAL A 436 19.44 4.01 17.93
C VAL A 436 20.95 3.81 17.83
N ALA A 437 21.75 4.88 17.93
CA ALA A 437 23.22 4.82 17.90
C ALA A 437 23.79 3.99 19.05
N GLN A 438 23.30 4.24 20.28
CA GLN A 438 23.67 3.44 21.46
C GLN A 438 23.35 1.96 21.26
N LYS A 439 22.20 1.63 20.65
CA LYS A 439 21.80 0.24 20.39
C LYS A 439 22.67 -0.43 19.32
N LEU A 440 23.11 0.32 18.31
CA LEU A 440 23.94 -0.17 17.20
C LEU A 440 25.44 -0.13 17.49
N GLY A 441 25.88 0.56 18.55
CA GLY A 441 27.29 0.79 18.82
C GLY A 441 27.94 1.77 17.83
N VAL A 442 27.19 2.76 17.35
CA VAL A 442 27.69 3.83 16.46
C VAL A 442 28.08 5.04 17.31
N ASP A 443 29.33 5.49 17.21
CA ASP A 443 29.86 6.58 18.03
C ASP A 443 29.20 7.94 17.76
N ASP A 444 28.83 8.20 16.50
CA ASP A 444 28.25 9.46 16.04
C ASP A 444 26.78 9.25 15.60
N PRO A 445 25.79 9.65 16.43
CA PRO A 445 24.37 9.50 16.11
C PRO A 445 23.94 10.22 14.84
N SER A 446 24.65 11.28 14.44
CA SER A 446 24.30 12.06 13.24
C SER A 446 24.52 11.27 11.95
N LYS A 447 25.23 10.14 11.99
CA LYS A 447 25.40 9.20 10.87
C LYS A 447 24.21 8.28 10.66
N ILE A 448 23.21 8.28 11.53
CA ILE A 448 22.00 7.46 11.35
C ILE A 448 21.00 8.26 10.52
N ARG A 449 20.53 7.67 9.43
CA ARG A 449 19.41 8.19 8.64
C ARG A 449 18.20 7.29 8.81
N LEU A 450 17.07 7.92 9.14
CA LEU A 450 15.79 7.25 9.36
C LEU A 450 14.87 7.39 8.14
N THR A 451 14.06 6.37 7.89
CA THR A 451 13.02 6.35 6.84
C THR A 451 11.71 5.84 7.43
N SER A 452 10.61 6.57 7.22
CA SER A 452 9.29 6.15 7.69
C SER A 452 8.75 4.94 6.94
N HIS A 453 7.85 4.20 7.58
CA HIS A 453 7.09 3.13 6.95
C HIS A 453 5.92 3.65 6.09
N ASN A 454 5.67 2.98 4.96
CA ASN A 454 4.46 3.17 4.15
C ASN A 454 3.48 2.02 4.43
N CYS A 455 2.42 2.32 5.19
CA CYS A 455 1.39 1.37 5.59
C CYS A 455 0.60 0.74 4.43
N TYR A 456 0.55 1.36 3.24
CA TYR A 456 -0.17 0.81 2.09
C TYR A 456 0.66 -0.20 1.30
N SER A 457 1.95 0.11 1.08
CA SER A 457 2.85 -0.78 0.34
C SER A 457 3.58 -1.76 1.25
N GLN A 458 3.54 -1.57 2.57
CA GLN A 458 4.29 -2.36 3.56
C GLN A 458 5.80 -2.32 3.28
N GLN A 459 6.31 -1.17 2.83
CA GLN A 459 7.70 -0.93 2.48
C GLN A 459 8.18 0.42 3.05
N PRO A 460 9.49 0.70 3.11
CA PRO A 460 9.97 2.03 3.45
C PRO A 460 9.47 3.08 2.46
N LYS A 461 9.25 4.31 2.93
CA LYS A 461 8.95 5.43 2.03
C LYS A 461 10.11 5.64 1.05
N PRO A 462 9.84 6.10 -0.19
CA PRO A 462 10.89 6.35 -1.17
C PRO A 462 11.90 7.43 -0.74
N GLN A 463 11.45 8.39 0.07
CA GLN A 463 12.31 9.45 0.58
C GLN A 463 12.58 9.26 2.08
N PRO A 464 13.86 9.28 2.50
CA PRO A 464 14.21 9.24 3.92
C PRO A 464 13.76 10.53 4.62
N ILE A 465 13.66 10.45 5.94
CA ILE A 465 13.37 11.60 6.79
C ILE A 465 14.59 12.52 6.75
N LYS A 466 14.37 13.79 6.37
CA LYS A 466 15.41 14.81 6.39
C LYS A 466 15.89 15.06 7.83
N TYR A 467 17.16 15.44 8.01
CA TYR A 467 17.67 15.86 9.32
C TYR A 467 16.77 16.95 9.91
N ARG A 468 16.18 16.67 11.08
CA ARG A 468 15.20 17.54 11.74
C ARG A 468 14.04 17.98 10.85
N GLY A 469 13.71 17.19 9.83
CA GLY A 469 12.61 17.47 8.89
C GLY A 469 11.22 17.24 9.49
N VAL A 470 11.17 16.59 10.65
CA VAL A 470 9.97 16.35 11.47
C VAL A 470 10.33 16.61 12.92
N GLU A 471 9.37 17.11 13.69
CA GLU A 471 9.61 17.57 15.06
C GLU A 471 9.67 16.42 16.05
N ARG A 472 8.72 15.47 15.96
CA ARG A 472 8.55 14.43 16.98
C ARG A 472 8.52 13.02 16.39
N LEU A 473 8.83 12.02 17.20
CA LEU A 473 8.74 10.60 16.85
C LEU A 473 7.35 10.25 16.32
N LEU A 474 6.29 10.81 16.92
CA LEU A 474 4.92 10.60 16.43
C LEU A 474 4.78 10.96 14.94
N ASP A 475 5.40 12.05 14.49
CA ASP A 475 5.33 12.50 13.10
C ASP A 475 6.15 11.58 12.16
N MET A 476 7.24 10.99 12.66
CA MET A 476 8.05 10.00 11.92
C MET A 476 7.24 8.74 11.62
N LEU A 477 6.29 8.41 12.50
CA LEU A 477 5.48 7.19 12.49
C LEU A 477 4.16 7.34 11.71
N ILE A 478 3.76 8.56 11.34
CA ILE A 478 2.49 8.81 10.65
C ILE A 478 2.64 8.80 9.13
N HIS A 479 1.68 8.16 8.45
CA HIS A 479 1.51 8.21 7.00
C HIS A 479 0.02 8.24 6.63
N TYR A 480 -0.44 9.31 5.96
CA TYR A 480 -1.85 9.51 5.58
C TYR A 480 -2.85 9.16 6.70
N ASN A 481 -2.63 9.72 7.90
CA ASN A 481 -3.45 9.51 9.10
C ASN A 481 -3.45 8.09 9.69
N GLN A 482 -2.62 7.19 9.18
CA GLN A 482 -2.33 5.91 9.84
C GLN A 482 -1.01 6.02 10.59
N THR A 483 -0.99 5.51 11.82
CA THR A 483 0.23 5.43 12.63
C THR A 483 0.82 4.03 12.45
N SER A 484 2.12 3.95 12.18
CA SER A 484 2.91 2.71 12.21
C SER A 484 3.83 2.74 13.42
N ASP A 485 4.32 1.59 13.83
CA ASP A 485 5.36 1.43 14.84
C ASP A 485 6.72 1.07 14.22
N ILE A 486 6.85 1.13 12.88
CA ILE A 486 8.06 0.72 12.16
C ILE A 486 8.83 1.96 11.67
N LEU A 487 10.14 1.97 11.95
CA LEU A 487 11.11 2.86 11.31
C LEU A 487 12.23 2.03 10.66
N TYR A 488 12.70 2.52 9.52
CA TYR A 488 13.87 1.96 8.88
C TYR A 488 15.08 2.84 9.17
N TYR A 489 16.25 2.22 9.30
CA TYR A 489 17.50 2.94 9.51
C TYR A 489 18.59 2.46 8.56
N GLU A 490 19.55 3.34 8.33
CA GLU A 490 20.84 3.03 7.71
C GLU A 490 21.94 3.84 8.40
N VAL A 491 23.16 3.31 8.39
CA VAL A 491 24.34 3.97 8.94
C VAL A 491 25.14 4.54 7.77
N LEU A 492 25.28 5.86 7.76
CA LEU A 492 26.01 6.62 6.75
C LEU A 492 27.52 6.64 7.04
N ASP A 493 28.30 6.87 6.00
CA ASP A 493 29.74 7.09 6.07
C ASP A 493 30.08 8.47 6.66
N ILE A 494 29.24 9.49 6.39
CA ILE A 494 29.36 10.87 6.90
C ILE A 494 28.09 11.31 7.65
N PRO A 495 28.18 12.33 8.53
CA PRO A 495 27.01 12.93 9.19
C PRO A 495 25.90 13.34 8.22
N LEU A 496 24.65 13.03 8.56
CA LEU A 496 23.48 13.40 7.76
C LEU A 496 23.36 14.92 7.49
N PRO A 497 23.63 15.82 8.46
CA PRO A 497 23.59 17.27 8.19
C PRO A 497 24.57 17.69 7.08
N GLU A 498 25.77 17.09 7.08
CA GLU A 498 26.79 17.33 6.06
C GLU A 498 26.36 16.74 4.72
N LEU A 499 25.87 15.49 4.71
CA LEU A 499 25.35 14.84 3.51
C LEU A 499 24.24 15.67 2.84
N GLN A 500 23.37 16.29 3.63
CA GLN A 500 22.29 17.14 3.12
C GLN A 500 22.74 18.45 2.47
N ALA A 501 23.93 18.94 2.81
CA ALA A 501 24.56 20.09 2.16
C ALA A 501 25.17 19.71 0.79
N LEU A 502 25.40 18.42 0.55
CA LEU A 502 25.95 17.89 -0.68
C LEU A 502 24.83 17.47 -1.65
N LYS A 503 25.22 17.35 -2.92
CA LYS A 503 24.46 16.65 -3.95
C LYS A 503 25.25 15.42 -4.37
N THR A 504 24.60 14.27 -4.33
CA THR A 504 25.16 13.01 -4.81
C THR A 504 24.71 12.81 -6.25
N LEU A 505 25.65 12.67 -7.20
CA LEU A 505 25.37 12.32 -8.59
C LEU A 505 25.93 10.93 -8.87
N LYS A 506 25.13 10.08 -9.52
CA LYS A 506 25.58 8.79 -10.03
C LYS A 506 25.87 8.92 -11.51
N VAL A 507 27.16 8.95 -11.86
CA VAL A 507 27.61 9.17 -13.24
C VAL A 507 28.21 7.88 -13.80
N THR A 508 27.72 7.49 -14.97
CA THR A 508 28.21 6.36 -15.75
C THR A 508 29.32 6.86 -16.68
N TYR A 509 30.54 6.39 -16.50
CA TYR A 509 31.68 6.75 -17.34
C TYR A 509 31.92 5.70 -18.43
N HIS A 510 31.99 6.15 -19.68
CA HIS A 510 32.27 5.32 -20.84
C HIS A 510 33.73 5.49 -21.24
N HIS A 511 34.48 4.39 -21.19
CA HIS A 511 35.91 4.39 -21.52
C HIS A 511 36.11 4.54 -23.03
N ALA A 512 37.08 5.35 -23.46
CA ALA A 512 37.33 5.58 -24.88
C ALA A 512 38.03 4.40 -25.58
N THR A 513 38.86 3.66 -24.84
CA THR A 513 39.74 2.59 -25.37
C THR A 513 39.30 1.18 -25.00
N LYS A 514 38.47 1.05 -23.95
CA LYS A 514 37.92 -0.20 -23.44
C LYS A 514 36.43 -0.21 -23.70
N ASP A 515 35.87 -1.34 -24.13
CA ASP A 515 34.41 -1.55 -24.20
C ASP A 515 33.86 -1.85 -22.79
N GLU A 516 34.15 -0.95 -21.86
CA GLU A 516 33.87 -1.06 -20.44
C GLU A 516 33.14 0.20 -19.96
N VAL A 517 32.24 0.02 -19.01
CA VAL A 517 31.44 1.09 -18.41
C VAL A 517 31.59 1.02 -16.90
N SER A 518 32.06 2.10 -16.28
CA SER A 518 32.20 2.21 -14.82
C SER A 518 31.18 3.20 -14.25
N VAL A 519 30.74 2.97 -13.01
CA VAL A 519 29.75 3.83 -12.35
C VAL A 519 30.37 4.48 -11.13
N HIS A 520 30.36 5.81 -11.10
CA HIS A 520 30.97 6.60 -10.04
C HIS A 520 29.90 7.40 -9.30
N SER A 521 29.93 7.34 -7.96
CA SER A 521 29.12 8.20 -7.10
C SER A 521 29.96 9.39 -6.67
N ILE A 522 29.49 10.59 -7.00
CA ILE A 522 30.20 11.86 -6.79
C ILE A 522 29.37 12.69 -5.82
N ARG A 523 29.98 13.12 -4.71
CA ARG A 523 29.33 13.95 -3.71
C ARG A 523 30.03 15.30 -3.68
N LEU A 524 29.33 16.35 -4.09
CA LEU A 524 29.86 17.70 -4.15
C LEU A 524 28.87 18.69 -3.53
N PRO A 525 29.33 19.85 -3.02
CA PRO A 525 28.45 20.93 -2.59
C PRO A 525 27.42 21.30 -3.67
N LYS A 526 26.18 21.61 -3.28
CA LYS A 526 25.09 21.90 -4.25
C LYS A 526 25.42 23.03 -5.23
N ASN A 527 26.20 24.01 -4.80
CA ASN A 527 26.64 25.14 -5.61
C ASN A 527 27.81 24.82 -6.56
N SER A 528 28.37 23.61 -6.52
CA SER A 528 29.39 23.17 -7.46
C SER A 528 28.88 23.12 -8.90
N THR A 529 29.84 23.08 -9.82
CA THR A 529 29.61 23.10 -11.26
C THR A 529 29.81 21.72 -11.87
N VAL A 530 29.33 21.54 -13.10
CA VAL A 530 29.60 20.33 -13.89
C VAL A 530 31.11 20.15 -14.12
N GLY A 531 31.88 21.24 -14.24
CA GLY A 531 33.34 21.19 -14.29
C GLY A 531 33.95 20.50 -13.06
N ASP A 532 33.42 20.76 -11.87
CA ASP A 532 33.89 20.11 -10.63
C ASP A 532 33.59 18.60 -10.64
N VAL A 533 32.42 18.20 -11.15
CA VAL A 533 32.04 16.78 -11.33
C VAL A 533 33.02 16.10 -12.29
N LEU A 534 33.32 16.74 -13.42
CA LEU A 534 34.23 16.20 -14.43
C LEU A 534 35.66 16.08 -13.88
N ASN A 535 36.13 17.04 -13.09
CA ASN A 535 37.45 16.98 -12.45
C ASN A 535 37.53 15.84 -11.43
N ASP A 536 36.47 15.62 -10.64
CA ASP A 536 36.38 14.46 -9.74
C ASP A 536 36.44 13.15 -10.54
N ILE A 537 35.66 13.02 -11.62
CA ILE A 537 35.71 11.84 -12.50
C ILE A 537 37.12 11.62 -13.06
N LYS A 538 37.78 12.66 -13.58
CA LYS A 538 39.15 12.58 -14.11
C LYS A 538 40.14 12.02 -13.09
N SER A 539 39.94 12.26 -11.79
CA SER A 539 40.80 11.72 -10.73
C SER A 539 40.55 10.22 -10.44
N LYS A 540 39.41 9.68 -10.86
CA LYS A 540 38.94 8.32 -10.57
C LYS A 540 38.98 7.36 -11.76
N VAL A 541 39.30 7.84 -12.96
CA VAL A 541 39.28 7.06 -14.21
C VAL A 541 40.60 7.15 -14.96
N GLU A 542 40.91 6.13 -15.75
CA GLU A 542 42.03 6.13 -16.69
C GLU A 542 41.62 6.82 -17.99
N LEU A 543 42.29 7.93 -18.33
CA LEU A 543 42.05 8.67 -19.58
C LEU A 543 42.91 8.12 -20.72
N SER A 544 42.45 8.25 -21.97
CA SER A 544 43.24 7.86 -23.15
C SER A 544 44.53 8.67 -23.33
N HIS A 545 44.52 9.95 -22.89
CA HIS A 545 45.71 10.79 -22.80
C HIS A 545 45.57 11.85 -21.67
N PRO A 546 46.68 12.42 -21.15
CA PRO A 546 46.64 13.32 -19.99
C PRO A 546 45.79 14.59 -20.16
N ASN A 547 45.66 15.06 -21.41
CA ASN A 547 44.90 16.27 -21.76
C ASN A 547 43.49 15.96 -22.29
N ALA A 548 42.94 14.77 -22.03
CA ALA A 548 41.61 14.42 -22.50
C ALA A 548 40.55 15.33 -21.85
N GLU A 549 39.65 15.85 -22.69
CA GLU A 549 38.52 16.63 -22.24
C GLU A 549 37.34 15.71 -22.04
N LEU A 550 36.63 15.88 -20.93
CA LEU A 550 35.42 15.11 -20.64
C LEU A 550 34.20 15.99 -20.89
N ARG A 551 33.11 15.37 -21.30
CA ARG A 551 31.77 15.97 -21.30
C ARG A 551 30.81 15.17 -20.45
N LEU A 552 29.83 15.86 -19.87
CA LEU A 552 28.72 15.24 -19.15
C LEU A 552 27.45 15.32 -20.00
N LEU A 553 26.78 14.19 -20.13
CA LEU A 553 25.61 13.97 -20.94
C LEU A 553 24.44 13.49 -20.08
N GLU A 554 23.25 13.89 -20.50
CA GLU A 554 21.99 13.38 -19.98
C GLU A 554 21.38 12.44 -21.03
N VAL A 555 21.21 11.16 -20.67
CA VAL A 555 20.68 10.13 -21.57
C VAL A 555 19.36 9.61 -21.04
N PHE A 556 18.34 9.61 -21.89
CA PHE A 556 17.01 9.11 -21.55
C PHE A 556 16.37 8.42 -22.76
N TYR A 557 15.78 7.24 -22.56
CA TYR A 557 15.24 6.38 -23.63
C TYR A 557 16.18 6.23 -24.84
N HIS A 558 17.44 5.90 -24.60
CA HIS A 558 18.46 5.68 -25.65
C HIS A 558 18.73 6.91 -26.54
N LYS A 559 18.44 8.11 -26.05
CA LYS A 559 18.74 9.39 -26.71
C LYS A 559 19.56 10.29 -25.80
N ILE A 560 20.41 11.11 -26.41
CA ILE A 560 21.12 12.18 -25.71
C ILE A 560 20.19 13.39 -25.67
N TYR A 561 19.83 13.81 -24.46
CA TYR A 561 18.90 14.91 -24.22
C TYR A 561 19.63 16.24 -24.09
N LYS A 562 20.75 16.22 -23.38
CA LYS A 562 21.50 17.41 -23.04
C LYS A 562 22.98 17.11 -22.91
N VAL A 563 23.79 18.02 -23.42
CA VAL A 563 25.21 18.15 -23.09
C VAL A 563 25.30 19.29 -22.08
N PHE A 564 25.82 19.02 -20.89
CA PHE A 564 25.95 20.05 -19.87
C PHE A 564 27.19 20.91 -20.11
N ALA A 565 27.03 22.24 -20.06
CA ALA A 565 28.18 23.13 -20.08
C ALA A 565 28.94 23.04 -18.74
N PRO A 566 30.28 23.12 -18.74
CA PRO A 566 31.08 22.99 -17.51
C PRO A 566 30.73 24.02 -16.41
N SER A 567 30.20 25.18 -16.78
CA SER A 567 29.78 26.24 -15.84
C SER A 567 28.40 26.03 -15.22
N GLU A 568 27.62 25.05 -15.70
CA GLU A 568 26.28 24.78 -15.16
C GLU A 568 26.36 24.26 -13.72
N LYS A 569 25.43 24.71 -12.88
CA LYS A 569 25.34 24.27 -11.48
C LYS A 569 24.72 22.88 -11.38
N ILE A 570 25.31 22.05 -10.53
CA ILE A 570 24.84 20.67 -10.35
C ILE A 570 23.49 20.59 -9.63
N GLU A 571 23.13 21.59 -8.82
CA GLU A 571 21.84 21.67 -8.11
C GLU A 571 20.63 21.42 -9.03
N ASN A 572 20.70 21.89 -10.28
CA ASN A 572 19.60 21.83 -11.25
C ASN A 572 19.53 20.51 -12.05
N ILE A 573 20.52 19.62 -11.92
CA ILE A 573 20.55 18.34 -12.65
C ILE A 573 19.50 17.38 -12.07
N ASN A 574 18.66 16.77 -12.91
CA ASN A 574 17.68 15.78 -12.46
C ASN A 574 18.25 14.36 -12.61
N ASP A 575 18.63 13.74 -11.50
CA ASP A 575 19.26 12.42 -11.46
C ASP A 575 18.29 11.28 -11.09
N GLN A 576 16.99 11.59 -10.89
CA GLN A 576 16.00 10.59 -10.46
C GLN A 576 15.54 9.67 -11.60
N TYR A 577 15.54 10.17 -12.84
CA TYR A 577 14.96 9.47 -13.98
C TYR A 577 15.95 9.24 -15.13
N TRP A 578 16.90 10.15 -15.32
CA TRP A 578 17.79 10.17 -16.48
C TRP A 578 19.16 9.63 -16.09
N THR A 579 19.85 9.00 -17.06
CA THR A 579 21.20 8.47 -16.83
C THR A 579 22.20 9.59 -17.13
N LEU A 580 23.01 9.95 -16.12
CA LEU A 580 24.15 10.82 -16.34
C LEU A 580 25.31 10.00 -16.90
N ARG A 581 25.80 10.39 -18.08
CA ARG A 581 26.91 9.73 -18.77
C ARG A 581 28.07 10.70 -18.92
N ALA A 582 29.28 10.30 -18.52
CA ALA A 582 30.50 11.03 -18.80
C ALA A 582 31.33 10.26 -19.84
N GLU A 583 31.95 10.99 -20.76
CA GLU A 583 32.80 10.40 -21.79
C GLU A 583 33.88 11.39 -22.25
N GLU A 584 34.96 10.85 -22.82
CA GLU A 584 36.00 11.66 -23.46
C GLU A 584 35.47 12.26 -24.77
N VAL A 585 35.77 13.54 -24.99
CA VAL A 585 35.49 14.23 -26.26
C VAL A 585 36.58 13.82 -27.26
N PRO A 586 36.24 13.11 -28.35
CA PRO A 586 37.20 12.71 -29.37
C PRO A 586 37.88 13.93 -30.03
N GLU A 587 39.16 13.78 -30.39
CA GLU A 587 39.93 14.85 -31.05
C GLU A 587 39.33 15.32 -32.39
N GLU A 588 38.60 14.44 -33.08
CA GLU A 588 37.85 14.80 -34.30
C GLU A 588 36.72 15.80 -34.03
N GLU A 589 36.15 15.82 -32.83
CA GLU A 589 35.08 16.75 -32.44
C GLU A 589 35.62 18.12 -31.98
N LYS A 590 36.90 18.20 -31.59
CA LYS A 590 37.53 19.45 -31.12
C LYS A 590 37.95 20.35 -32.28
N ASN A 591 38.31 19.76 -33.41
CA ASN A 591 38.86 20.47 -34.57
C ASN A 591 37.85 20.53 -35.72
N LEU A 592 36.61 20.96 -35.43
CA LEU A 592 35.57 21.10 -36.45
C LEU A 592 35.94 22.21 -37.44
N GLY A 593 36.01 21.87 -38.73
CA GLY A 593 36.08 22.85 -39.80
C GLY A 593 34.81 23.72 -39.83
N PRO A 594 34.85 24.89 -40.50
CA PRO A 594 33.71 25.80 -40.50
C PRO A 594 32.41 25.11 -40.95
N PHE A 595 32.47 24.19 -41.91
CA PHE A 595 31.32 23.52 -42.52
C PHE A 595 30.97 22.15 -41.91
N ASP A 596 31.78 21.66 -40.98
CA ASP A 596 31.57 20.37 -40.32
C ASP A 596 30.41 20.45 -39.32
N ARG A 597 29.74 19.32 -39.08
CA ARG A 597 28.56 19.25 -38.19
C ARG A 597 28.70 18.08 -37.23
N LEU A 598 28.44 18.32 -35.96
CA LEU A 598 28.31 17.27 -34.96
C LEU A 598 26.84 16.85 -34.88
N ILE A 599 26.55 15.58 -35.18
CA ILE A 599 25.19 15.03 -35.18
C ILE A 599 25.03 13.92 -34.15
N HIS A 600 23.79 13.70 -33.73
CA HIS A 600 23.42 12.54 -32.92
C HIS A 600 23.16 11.32 -33.80
N VAL A 601 23.62 10.16 -33.35
CA VAL A 601 23.38 8.86 -34.00
C VAL A 601 22.68 7.93 -33.02
N TYR A 602 21.51 7.41 -33.40
CA TYR A 602 20.67 6.54 -32.56
C TYR A 602 20.30 5.25 -33.30
N HIS A 603 20.25 4.13 -32.57
CA HIS A 603 19.75 2.86 -33.10
C HIS A 603 18.24 2.81 -32.97
N PHE A 604 17.53 2.31 -33.98
CA PHE A 604 16.07 2.20 -33.92
C PHE A 604 15.52 0.99 -34.68
N THR A 605 14.33 0.55 -34.27
CA THR A 605 13.48 -0.38 -35.03
C THR A 605 12.20 0.32 -35.45
N LYS A 606 11.59 -0.14 -36.55
CA LYS A 606 10.23 0.25 -36.91
C LYS A 606 9.21 -0.55 -36.11
N ASP A 607 8.20 0.12 -35.59
CA ASP A 607 7.04 -0.55 -35.01
C ASP A 607 6.22 -1.22 -36.13
N THR A 608 6.01 -2.52 -36.00
CA THR A 608 5.20 -3.33 -36.91
C THR A 608 3.72 -2.96 -36.92
N GLN A 609 3.21 -2.25 -35.90
CA GLN A 609 1.78 -1.88 -35.80
C GLN A 609 1.48 -0.47 -36.33
N ASN A 610 2.43 0.47 -36.20
CA ASN A 610 2.32 1.83 -36.75
C ASN A 610 3.58 2.17 -37.55
N GLN A 611 3.48 2.13 -38.89
CA GLN A 611 4.60 2.39 -39.82
C GLN A 611 5.25 3.79 -39.71
N THR A 612 4.77 4.65 -38.80
CA THR A 612 5.20 6.04 -38.64
C THR A 612 5.88 6.34 -37.29
N GLN A 613 6.02 5.36 -36.37
CA GLN A 613 6.74 5.56 -35.10
C GLN A 613 8.01 4.69 -35.01
N VAL A 614 9.13 5.35 -34.67
CA VAL A 614 10.44 4.73 -34.45
C VAL A 614 10.68 4.44 -32.96
N GLN A 615 11.13 3.22 -32.64
CA GLN A 615 11.52 2.84 -31.27
C GLN A 615 13.05 2.83 -31.18
N ASN A 616 13.63 3.65 -30.31
CA ASN A 616 15.08 3.73 -30.15
C ASN A 616 15.57 2.72 -29.09
N PHE A 617 16.76 2.16 -29.30
CA PHE A 617 17.42 1.23 -28.41
C PHE A 617 18.95 1.42 -28.46
N GLY A 618 19.71 0.60 -27.72
CA GLY A 618 21.18 0.64 -27.75
C GLY A 618 21.80 1.89 -27.12
N GLU A 619 23.07 2.14 -27.44
CA GLU A 619 23.85 3.26 -26.89
C GLU A 619 23.94 4.41 -27.90
N PRO A 620 23.41 5.61 -27.58
CA PRO A 620 23.54 6.77 -28.45
C PRO A 620 24.99 7.30 -28.46
N PHE A 621 25.39 7.92 -29.56
CA PHE A 621 26.70 8.58 -29.69
C PHE A 621 26.67 9.77 -30.64
N PHE A 622 27.74 10.55 -30.62
CA PHE A 622 27.97 11.67 -31.53
C PHE A 622 28.84 11.27 -32.71
N MET A 623 28.62 11.93 -33.85
CA MET A 623 29.46 11.77 -35.02
C MET A 623 29.65 13.10 -35.76
N VAL A 624 30.89 13.36 -36.18
CA VAL A 624 31.21 14.50 -37.06
C VAL A 624 30.95 14.10 -38.50
N ILE A 625 30.15 14.89 -39.22
CA ILE A 625 29.97 14.79 -40.67
C ILE A 625 30.59 16.01 -41.37
N ARG A 626 31.27 15.79 -42.49
CA ARG A 626 31.87 16.85 -43.31
C ARG A 626 30.93 17.30 -44.43
N GLU A 627 31.18 18.47 -45.02
CA GLU A 627 30.27 19.13 -45.97
C GLU A 627 29.97 18.30 -47.24
N ASP A 628 30.97 17.60 -47.76
CA ASP A 628 30.95 16.81 -48.98
C ASP A 628 30.97 15.29 -48.72
N GLU A 629 30.73 14.88 -47.47
CA GLU A 629 30.80 13.47 -47.08
C GLU A 629 29.55 12.70 -47.50
N SER A 630 29.76 11.66 -48.32
CA SER A 630 28.72 10.71 -48.71
C SER A 630 28.33 9.77 -47.57
N LEU A 631 27.12 9.23 -47.61
CA LEU A 631 26.68 8.20 -46.68
C LEU A 631 27.61 6.97 -46.67
N SER A 632 28.14 6.57 -47.83
CA SER A 632 29.10 5.46 -47.95
C SER A 632 30.35 5.65 -47.07
N SER A 633 30.95 6.85 -47.08
CA SER A 633 32.08 7.18 -46.19
C SER A 633 31.68 7.15 -44.71
N ILE A 634 30.49 7.66 -44.38
CA ILE A 634 29.98 7.67 -43.00
C ILE A 634 29.70 6.24 -42.51
N LYS A 635 29.16 5.36 -43.37
CA LYS A 635 28.92 3.95 -43.09
C LYS A 635 30.21 3.24 -42.67
N GLU A 636 31.30 3.40 -43.41
CA GLU A 636 32.61 2.82 -43.07
C GLU A 636 33.10 3.29 -41.69
N ARG A 637 32.94 4.59 -41.40
CA ARG A 637 33.32 5.15 -40.08
C ARG A 637 32.45 4.61 -38.96
N ILE A 638 31.13 4.51 -39.15
CA ILE A 638 30.19 3.94 -38.17
C ILE A 638 30.52 2.47 -37.93
N GLN A 639 30.74 1.70 -38.98
CA GLN A 639 31.08 0.28 -38.89
C GLN A 639 32.37 0.07 -38.10
N LYS A 640 33.41 0.85 -38.40
CA LYS A 640 34.68 0.81 -37.69
C LYS A 640 34.53 1.20 -36.22
N LYS A 641 33.70 2.21 -35.92
CA LYS A 641 33.44 2.67 -34.55
C LYS A 641 32.69 1.62 -33.72
N LEU A 642 31.64 1.03 -34.29
CA LEU A 642 30.79 0.03 -33.63
C LEU A 642 31.35 -1.40 -33.69
N LYS A 643 32.41 -1.64 -34.48
CA LYS A 643 33.05 -2.95 -34.67
C LYS A 643 32.05 -4.05 -35.10
N VAL A 644 31.13 -3.70 -36.01
CA VAL A 644 30.08 -4.62 -36.49
C VAL A 644 30.59 -5.40 -37.71
N PRO A 645 30.43 -6.75 -37.75
CA PRO A 645 30.80 -7.57 -38.92
C PRO A 645 30.08 -7.12 -40.21
N ASP A 646 30.76 -7.25 -41.35
CA ASP A 646 30.23 -6.85 -42.67
C ASP A 646 28.88 -7.48 -42.98
N GLU A 647 28.70 -8.76 -42.63
CA GLU A 647 27.47 -9.51 -42.90
C GLU A 647 26.25 -8.89 -42.19
N ASP A 648 26.43 -8.41 -40.96
CA ASP A 648 25.35 -7.82 -40.19
C ASP A 648 25.14 -6.36 -40.54
N PHE A 649 26.22 -5.61 -40.75
CA PHE A 649 26.16 -4.20 -41.09
C PHE A 649 25.52 -3.95 -42.46
N SER A 650 25.72 -4.86 -43.43
CA SER A 650 25.09 -4.77 -44.75
C SER A 650 23.56 -4.82 -44.73
N LYS A 651 22.95 -5.33 -43.63
CA LYS A 651 21.49 -5.39 -43.44
C LYS A 651 20.92 -4.09 -42.86
N TRP A 652 21.77 -3.17 -42.38
CA TRP A 652 21.36 -1.94 -41.70
C TRP A 652 20.89 -0.88 -42.70
N LYS A 653 19.83 -0.16 -42.34
CA LYS A 653 19.34 0.98 -43.12
C LYS A 653 19.60 2.29 -42.37
N PHE A 654 19.90 3.34 -43.11
CA PHE A 654 20.29 4.63 -42.55
C PHE A 654 19.24 5.66 -42.94
N ALA A 655 18.72 6.38 -41.95
CA ALA A 655 17.66 7.34 -42.17
C ALA A 655 17.95 8.64 -41.43
N TYR A 656 17.62 9.75 -42.05
CA TYR A 656 17.41 11.01 -41.36
C TYR A 656 16.06 10.93 -40.64
N ILE A 657 16.08 11.03 -39.32
CA ILE A 657 14.84 11.04 -38.54
C ILE A 657 14.49 12.48 -38.21
N SER A 658 13.31 12.93 -38.63
CA SER A 658 12.72 14.20 -38.21
C SER A 658 11.35 13.99 -37.57
N LEU A 659 11.13 14.48 -36.34
CA LEU A 659 9.84 14.34 -35.62
C LEU A 659 9.32 12.88 -35.56
N GLY A 660 10.23 11.91 -35.44
CA GLY A 660 9.92 10.49 -35.40
C GLY A 660 9.64 9.83 -36.75
N ARG A 661 9.72 10.57 -37.87
CA ARG A 661 9.52 10.05 -39.22
C ARG A 661 10.87 9.75 -39.89
N PRO A 662 11.10 8.51 -40.37
CA PRO A 662 12.32 8.16 -41.08
C PRO A 662 12.28 8.57 -42.55
N ASP A 663 13.32 9.26 -43.00
CA ASP A 663 13.62 9.58 -44.40
C ASP A 663 14.98 8.95 -44.78
N TYR A 664 14.95 7.91 -45.60
CA TYR A 664 16.13 7.07 -45.87
C TYR A 664 17.14 7.76 -46.78
N PHE A 665 18.42 7.41 -46.58
CA PHE A 665 19.51 7.86 -47.44
C PHE A 665 19.92 6.77 -48.43
N GLU A 666 20.36 7.21 -49.61
CA GLU A 666 21.12 6.42 -50.58
C GLU A 666 22.63 6.59 -50.36
N ASP A 667 23.45 5.64 -50.83
CA ASP A 667 24.90 5.63 -50.55
C ASP A 667 25.67 6.84 -51.14
N SER A 668 25.12 7.45 -52.18
CA SER A 668 25.65 8.67 -52.83
C SER A 668 25.17 9.97 -52.18
N ASP A 669 24.23 9.91 -51.23
CA ASP A 669 23.67 11.11 -50.63
C ASP A 669 24.70 11.82 -49.76
N ILE A 670 24.77 13.14 -49.89
CA ILE A 670 25.59 14.00 -49.04
C ILE A 670 24.84 14.26 -47.74
N VAL A 671 25.24 13.58 -46.67
CA VAL A 671 24.49 13.54 -45.40
C VAL A 671 24.34 14.93 -44.78
N ALA A 672 25.36 15.78 -44.91
CA ALA A 672 25.34 17.14 -44.41
C ALA A 672 24.10 17.90 -44.90
N THR A 673 23.68 17.75 -46.16
CA THR A 673 22.57 18.53 -46.75
C THR A 673 21.25 18.48 -45.96
N LYS A 674 20.96 17.38 -45.24
CA LYS A 674 19.73 17.21 -44.46
C LYS A 674 19.77 17.78 -43.04
N PHE A 675 20.94 18.11 -42.50
CA PHE A 675 21.09 18.64 -41.13
C PHE A 675 21.28 20.16 -41.13
N GLN A 676 20.81 20.91 -40.14
CA GLN A 676 21.06 22.36 -40.05
C GLN A 676 22.31 22.68 -39.21
N ARG A 677 22.95 23.84 -39.46
CA ARG A 677 24.31 24.15 -38.97
C ARG A 677 24.40 24.54 -37.48
N ASN A 678 23.32 24.63 -36.70
CA ASN A 678 23.39 25.02 -35.29
C ASN A 678 22.12 24.64 -34.50
N MET A 679 21.95 23.37 -34.11
CA MET A 679 20.95 22.98 -33.11
C MET A 679 21.58 22.16 -31.99
N TYR A 680 22.16 22.84 -31.01
CA TYR A 680 22.29 22.30 -29.65
C TYR A 680 21.00 22.61 -28.89
N GLY A 681 19.99 21.80 -29.13
CA GLY A 681 18.66 21.98 -28.53
C GLY A 681 17.73 20.89 -29.02
N ALA A 682 17.21 20.12 -28.08
CA ALA A 682 16.56 18.85 -28.28
C ALA A 682 15.43 18.86 -29.35
N TRP A 683 15.34 17.74 -30.08
CA TRP A 683 14.14 16.88 -30.22
C TRP A 683 13.83 16.39 -31.62
N GLU A 684 14.34 17.02 -32.67
CA GLU A 684 13.75 16.76 -33.99
C GLU A 684 14.63 15.94 -34.92
N GLN A 685 15.95 16.14 -34.99
CA GLN A 685 16.77 15.63 -36.11
C GLN A 685 17.98 14.80 -35.67
N TYR A 686 18.11 13.56 -36.18
CA TYR A 686 19.25 12.67 -35.93
C TYR A 686 19.46 11.66 -37.07
N LEU A 687 20.66 11.04 -37.12
CA LEU A 687 20.92 9.91 -37.99
C LEU A 687 20.50 8.62 -37.30
N GLY A 688 19.46 7.97 -37.83
CA GLY A 688 18.93 6.70 -37.35
C GLY A 688 19.59 5.51 -38.03
N LEU A 689 19.96 4.52 -37.22
CA LEU A 689 20.48 3.21 -37.66
C LEU A 689 19.37 2.17 -37.47
N GLU A 690 18.71 1.78 -38.55
CA GLU A 690 17.67 0.76 -38.51
C GLU A 690 18.26 -0.64 -38.57
N HIS A 691 18.11 -1.40 -37.49
CA HIS A 691 18.49 -2.81 -37.42
C HIS A 691 17.76 -3.51 -36.27
N PRO A 692 17.63 -4.85 -36.29
CA PRO A 692 17.09 -5.58 -35.15
C PRO A 692 17.97 -5.41 -33.90
N ASP A 693 17.32 -5.35 -32.73
CA ASP A 693 18.01 -5.40 -31.45
C ASP A 693 18.51 -6.84 -31.19
N THR A 694 19.74 -7.10 -31.62
CA THR A 694 20.43 -8.39 -31.46
C THR A 694 21.27 -8.46 -30.20
N ALA A 695 21.31 -7.38 -29.41
CA ALA A 695 21.93 -7.45 -28.09
C ALA A 695 21.19 -8.54 -27.32
N PRO A 696 21.89 -9.50 -26.66
CA PRO A 696 21.21 -10.33 -25.69
C PRO A 696 20.48 -9.34 -24.79
N ARG A 697 19.18 -9.54 -24.59
CA ARG A 697 18.48 -8.93 -23.46
C ARG A 697 19.24 -9.45 -22.24
N LYS A 698 20.39 -8.84 -21.91
CA LYS A 698 20.90 -8.76 -20.55
C LYS A 698 19.63 -8.43 -19.83
N ALA A 699 19.16 -9.37 -19.01
CA ALA A 699 18.02 -9.13 -18.17
C ALA A 699 18.23 -7.70 -17.71
N HIS A 700 17.40 -6.76 -18.18
CA HIS A 700 17.31 -5.50 -17.50
C HIS A 700 16.92 -6.02 -16.14
N THR A 701 17.92 -6.08 -15.25
CA THR A 701 17.78 -6.45 -13.87
C THR A 701 16.50 -5.76 -13.51
N VAL A 702 15.57 -6.55 -12.97
CA VAL A 702 14.32 -6.11 -12.36
C VAL A 702 14.68 -5.04 -11.32
N ASN A 703 15.00 -3.86 -11.84
CA ASN A 703 15.30 -2.58 -11.22
C ASN A 703 14.15 -1.66 -11.58
N GLN A 704 13.04 -2.18 -12.15
CA GLN A 704 11.72 -1.58 -11.93
C GLN A 704 11.24 -1.73 -10.47
N ASN A 705 12.06 -2.32 -9.59
CA ASN A 705 12.19 -1.85 -8.21
C ASN A 705 13.29 -0.78 -8.13
N ARG A 706 13.04 0.44 -8.66
CA ARG A 706 13.94 1.61 -8.47
C ARG A 706 13.86 2.19 -7.05
N HIS A 707 13.29 1.46 -6.09
CA HIS A 707 13.51 1.69 -4.66
C HIS A 707 14.69 0.83 -4.18
N SER A 708 15.79 0.82 -4.94
CA SER A 708 17.07 0.38 -4.38
C SER A 708 17.50 1.46 -3.40
N PHE A 709 17.22 1.23 -2.13
CA PHE A 709 17.77 1.98 -1.03
C PHE A 709 19.28 2.18 -1.24
N GLU A 710 19.73 3.43 -1.12
CA GLU A 710 21.11 3.82 -1.32
C GLU A 710 22.01 2.87 -0.52
N ARG A 711 22.80 2.03 -1.19
CA ARG A 711 23.83 1.25 -0.51
C ARG A 711 25.00 2.18 -0.18
N PRO A 712 25.39 2.34 1.09
CA PRO A 712 26.65 2.99 1.40
C PRO A 712 27.81 2.16 0.86
N VAL A 713 28.74 2.83 0.16
CA VAL A 713 29.99 2.23 -0.30
C VAL A 713 30.91 2.08 0.90
N LYS A 714 31.15 0.85 1.36
CA LYS A 714 32.24 0.57 2.31
C LYS A 714 33.57 0.77 1.57
N ILE A 715 34.27 1.85 1.88
CA ILE A 715 35.68 2.01 1.52
C ILE A 715 36.47 1.19 2.55
N TYR A 716 37.05 0.08 2.13
CA TYR A 716 38.10 -0.58 2.92
C TYR A 716 39.36 0.27 2.78
N ASN A 717 39.87 0.80 3.90
CA ASN A 717 41.24 1.31 3.96
C ASN A 717 42.24 0.16 3.89
#